data_AF-A0A653XDR8-F1
#
_entry.id   AF-A0A653XDR8-F1
#
_cell.length_a   1.000
_cell.length_b   1.000
_cell.length_c   1.000
_cell.angle_alpha   90.00
_cell.angle_beta   90.00
_cell.angle_gamma   90.00
#
_symmetry.space_group_name_H-M   'P 1'
#
loop_
_entity.id
_entity.type
_entity.pdbx_description
1 polymer ?
#
loop_
_entity_poly.entity_id
_entity_poly.type
_entity_poly.pdbx_seq_one_letter_code
_entity_poly.pdbx_strand_id
1 'polypeptide(L)'
;MKKITLWLFLLLITNSVSAQFGCGTGVVISDGYTATGITTPGTGGAEDWNTNPTGTSINSSYWDDDVYLFQYTAGSNSEEISMTIFSVNSWNGIGIFTDCTGTTFSGELDAASSTGSNSTKTVNAVLSPNQTVYIAVGQWGTPNGLNFNVTNFSAIAIVNPPNCVSVSSPLDGAVNVSSSQITWPAASGAPNGYKLNVGTSSGGTNVLNLFDVGNVLTYNLGALLPGLTYYVTVIPYNSNGDATGCTETTFTTCGTNNAPWSYDVESAGLTTNAVIADCWSTIPTNTTSAFRWNIDGSGGTPSSPSTGPTGANSPVKYFYVEASSGSTSAVAELYSPQIDISALSDASLQFYYHMFGSNMGDLHIDIFDGTSWVNDVDVISGQQQTAQADPWVQRVVSLSAFTGTIQARFRAIRGNGGNGDIAIDDISFDEAPACLAPTNLIVYNITDTTVDIDWTGSGVVFDWEYVVQAAGTGTPTGSGIGVDYQPIEGEITGLTPNTPYEVYVRTYCSASSQSAWFGPVSFTTLCSSVTDFVEDFEATTASNFSACWAKVGSSGSAYPQTSTGIAGNRNLYMYSSSSTSRAVVKMIPVSNADAGTHRMSMKVRANFTAGETLELGYLTNPSDANTFVSISSIVTNSTTVAQNFVTTPTGMPSGSVVFALRTGTMSYSLLVDDIKWEPIPSNPPACATNVVANPDANCGNFASTLSWDTVSDADGYKITMGTTPGGNDILDNLNIGSVLSYSFTGTMNTMYYFTITPFNGAGDATGCTEVSFTTNANGCYCISNPSSNDGAGITNVQLGSTNFPNGDVTYFDHTATTVTLAQGANINAQITFATGYTYNTYILIDFNNDLDFDDAGEIVFTGESLNTNPTTYNASFMMSATAPLGIHRMRIVTADTMTTVDPCYDGSYGVTLDFNIDVVAPSSCVPPAFSTASVSHDCGNSQFSVDVNITDLGNGSPTITDGTSTWPISALGVVTVGPFAYGANVSLTLNHGTDNLCNLSIGSYNYVSCPPANDNLCNATPLTLGAAATGSDYTLIGATNENNEPIGSCFSGGLAGTVWFSFVAPVSGSVEVTTDFAGGTLGDGDTEIAVYNGTGVVCSDLSTLPAQTACDQDGGTTVNYSSYLSLTGLNSGETYYIQVDSYDGVALGTFGIQVNDTSLSTSVFDLNNFKAYPNPVKDILNLEYSSDMTSVSIFNMIGQEVINQKVNATSANINMTELNSGAYIVNVVIDGNVSVLKVIKE
;
A
#
# COMPACT_ATOMS: atom_id res chain seq x y z
N MET A 1 35.17 28.49 22.28
CA MET A 1 36.22 28.34 21.24
C MET A 1 37.46 27.77 21.93
N LYS A 2 37.62 26.44 22.01
CA LYS A 2 38.33 25.51 21.10
C LYS A 2 39.87 25.67 21.08
N LYS A 3 40.54 24.52 21.25
CA LYS A 3 41.92 24.09 20.92
C LYS A 3 42.85 23.99 22.13
N ILE A 4 43.27 22.79 22.59
CA ILE A 4 43.91 21.62 21.94
C ILE A 4 45.33 21.90 21.43
N THR A 5 46.24 21.22 22.11
CA THR A 5 47.69 21.03 22.10
C THR A 5 48.29 20.53 20.77
N LEU A 6 49.51 20.97 20.44
CA LEU A 6 50.44 20.24 19.56
C LEU A 6 51.91 20.67 19.85
N TRP A 7 52.72 19.71 20.33
CA TRP A 7 54.12 19.39 19.90
C TRP A 7 55.21 20.48 19.97
N LEU A 8 56.49 20.21 20.30
CA LEU A 8 57.20 19.05 20.84
C LEU A 8 58.64 19.57 21.09
N PHE A 9 59.26 19.11 22.18
CA PHE A 9 60.62 18.54 22.21
C PHE A 9 61.78 19.20 21.43
N LEU A 10 62.81 19.51 22.23
CA LEU A 10 64.04 18.71 22.31
C LEU A 10 65.23 19.16 21.47
N LEU A 11 66.37 19.11 22.18
CA LEU A 11 67.74 18.86 21.71
C LEU A 11 68.37 20.08 21.02
N LEU A 12 69.64 20.45 21.26
CA LEU A 12 70.83 19.68 21.61
C LEU A 12 71.69 20.48 22.62
N ILE A 13 72.04 19.96 23.80
CA ILE A 13 73.27 19.21 24.17
C ILE A 13 74.60 19.92 23.86
N THR A 14 75.48 19.86 24.88
CA THR A 14 76.90 20.28 25.03
C THR A 14 77.08 21.69 25.61
N ASN A 15 77.63 21.89 26.82
CA ASN A 15 78.67 21.14 27.54
C ASN A 15 78.37 21.02 29.05
N SER A 16 78.46 19.80 29.58
CA SER A 16 78.62 19.44 31.00
C SER A 16 79.93 20.02 31.57
N VAL A 17 80.00 20.49 32.82
CA VAL A 17 80.07 19.68 34.06
C VAL A 17 79.41 20.39 35.27
N SER A 18 78.94 19.59 36.22
CA SER A 18 77.87 19.73 37.24
C SER A 18 78.00 20.78 38.37
N ALA A 19 76.91 21.52 38.63
CA ALA A 19 76.48 21.98 39.96
C ALA A 19 76.17 20.78 40.86
N GLN A 20 76.00 20.93 42.18
CA GLN A 20 75.24 19.89 42.89
C GLN A 20 73.73 20.14 42.91
N PHE A 21 73.21 21.34 43.24
CA PHE A 21 71.74 21.56 43.15
C PHE A 21 71.27 22.95 42.71
N GLY A 22 70.74 23.05 41.49
CA GLY A 22 69.81 24.14 41.09
C GLY A 22 68.36 23.70 41.35
N CYS A 23 67.39 24.60 41.21
CA CYS A 23 65.97 24.33 41.51
C CYS A 23 65.37 23.09 40.80
N GLY A 24 66.02 22.59 39.74
CA GLY A 24 65.63 21.39 38.99
C GLY A 24 66.21 20.06 39.47
N THR A 25 66.99 20.03 40.55
CA THR A 25 67.61 18.78 41.05
C THR A 25 67.24 18.43 42.49
N GLY A 26 66.37 19.21 43.15
CA GLY A 26 65.94 18.96 44.53
C GLY A 26 65.27 17.59 44.72
N VAL A 27 65.43 17.00 45.91
CA VAL A 27 64.82 15.70 46.26
C VAL A 27 63.34 15.90 46.55
N VAL A 28 62.48 15.29 45.75
CA VAL A 28 61.04 15.28 46.02
C VAL A 28 60.76 14.38 47.22
N ILE A 29 60.12 14.94 48.23
CA ILE A 29 59.78 14.24 49.47
C ILE A 29 58.26 14.11 49.62
N SER A 30 57.84 13.22 50.52
CA SER A 30 56.45 13.02 50.92
C SER A 30 56.34 12.97 52.45
N ASP A 31 55.11 13.06 52.97
CA ASP A 31 54.84 12.87 54.40
C ASP A 31 55.56 11.63 54.98
N GLY A 32 56.15 11.78 56.16
CA GLY A 32 56.93 10.76 56.86
C GLY A 32 58.41 10.64 56.43
N TYR A 33 58.93 11.52 55.56
CA TYR A 33 60.31 11.42 55.09
C TYR A 33 61.34 11.58 56.23
N THR A 34 62.26 10.61 56.32
CA THR A 34 63.40 10.63 57.25
C THR A 34 64.66 10.16 56.53
N ALA A 35 65.80 10.72 56.90
CA ALA A 35 67.08 10.38 56.29
C ALA A 35 68.24 10.68 57.25
N THR A 36 69.27 9.82 57.25
CA THR A 36 70.46 9.99 58.09
C THR A 36 71.73 10.00 57.26
N GLY A 37 72.71 10.80 57.66
CA GLY A 37 74.02 10.89 57.02
C GLY A 37 73.97 11.59 55.66
N ILE A 38 73.05 12.55 55.48
CA ILE A 38 73.04 13.38 54.27
C ILE A 38 74.27 14.28 54.34
N THR A 39 75.20 14.07 53.40
CA THR A 39 76.42 14.86 53.27
C THR A 39 76.64 15.39 51.86
N THR A 40 77.29 16.54 51.74
CA THR A 40 77.80 17.07 50.47
C THR A 40 79.34 16.98 50.43
N PRO A 41 79.98 16.49 49.35
CA PRO A 41 81.44 16.38 49.28
C PRO A 41 82.09 17.76 49.03
N GLY A 42 82.76 18.32 50.04
CA GLY A 42 83.51 19.57 49.90
C GLY A 42 84.86 19.40 49.20
N THR A 43 84.98 19.88 47.96
CA THR A 43 86.28 20.27 47.37
C THR A 43 86.14 21.68 46.81
N GLY A 44 86.59 22.66 47.59
CA GLY A 44 86.43 24.09 47.31
C GLY A 44 86.90 24.52 45.91
N GLY A 45 86.02 25.22 45.20
CA GLY A 45 86.26 25.97 43.99
C GLY A 45 85.23 27.09 43.88
N ALA A 46 85.70 28.32 43.67
CA ALA A 46 85.00 29.61 43.48
C ALA A 46 83.62 29.78 44.14
N GLU A 47 83.58 30.62 45.18
CA GLU A 47 82.37 31.16 45.81
C GLU A 47 81.41 31.76 44.77
N ASP A 48 80.22 31.16 44.62
CA ASP A 48 79.27 31.45 43.53
C ASP A 48 77.97 32.11 44.02
N TRP A 49 77.99 32.70 45.24
CA TRP A 49 76.81 33.33 45.84
C TRP A 49 77.07 34.74 46.40
N ASN A 50 77.78 35.58 45.65
CA ASN A 50 77.93 36.99 46.01
C ASN A 50 77.20 37.93 45.05
N THR A 51 75.87 38.01 45.17
CA THR A 51 75.14 39.27 44.97
C THR A 51 73.89 39.35 45.85
N ASN A 52 73.80 40.41 46.63
CA ASN A 52 72.61 40.93 47.31
C ASN A 52 72.42 42.38 46.77
N PRO A 53 71.26 43.10 46.81
CA PRO A 53 69.92 42.87 47.41
C PRO A 53 68.76 43.33 46.46
N THR A 54 67.45 43.25 46.77
CA THR A 54 66.70 44.09 47.75
C THR A 54 65.25 43.64 47.86
N GLY A 55 64.77 43.35 49.08
CA GLY A 55 63.33 43.21 49.33
C GLY A 55 62.87 42.46 50.58
N THR A 56 63.69 41.61 51.21
CA THR A 56 63.25 40.79 52.36
C THR A 56 64.16 40.91 53.57
N SER A 57 63.55 40.94 54.74
CA SER A 57 64.15 41.27 56.03
C SER A 57 64.65 40.03 56.78
N ILE A 58 65.60 39.28 56.21
CA ILE A 58 66.37 38.25 56.92
C ILE A 58 67.82 38.23 56.39
N ASN A 59 68.78 38.09 57.31
CA ASN A 59 70.24 38.20 57.12
C ASN A 59 70.76 37.40 55.91
N SER A 60 71.27 38.09 54.90
CA SER A 60 71.85 37.56 53.66
C SER A 60 73.27 36.99 53.84
N SER A 61 73.52 36.23 54.90
CA SER A 61 74.88 35.85 55.32
C SER A 61 75.02 34.38 55.75
N TYR A 62 74.14 33.48 55.29
CA TYR A 62 74.09 32.07 55.74
C TYR A 62 74.13 31.00 54.62
N TRP A 63 74.26 31.39 53.34
CA TRP A 63 74.05 30.51 52.18
C TRP A 63 75.25 30.48 51.20
N ASP A 64 76.48 30.61 51.71
CA ASP A 64 77.65 31.02 50.92
C ASP A 64 78.52 29.86 50.35
N ASP A 65 78.24 28.59 50.69
CA ASP A 65 79.06 27.45 50.24
C ASP A 65 78.24 26.24 49.73
N ASP A 66 77.54 25.50 50.60
CA ASP A 66 76.84 24.24 50.24
C ASP A 66 75.34 24.30 50.62
N VAL A 67 74.44 23.95 49.69
CA VAL A 67 72.98 23.87 49.92
C VAL A 67 72.41 22.54 49.41
N TYR A 68 71.60 21.87 50.25
CA TYR A 68 70.81 20.70 49.89
C TYR A 68 69.33 21.06 49.80
N LEU A 69 68.67 20.67 48.71
CA LEU A 69 67.31 21.11 48.39
C LEU A 69 66.31 19.95 48.39
N PHE A 70 65.20 20.13 49.10
CA PHE A 70 64.02 19.28 49.00
C PHE A 70 62.86 20.02 48.32
N GLN A 71 61.95 19.26 47.70
CA GLN A 71 60.74 19.78 47.08
C GLN A 71 59.52 19.01 47.60
N TYR A 72 58.47 19.74 47.97
CA TYR A 72 57.18 19.17 48.37
C TYR A 72 56.03 19.86 47.62
N THR A 73 54.99 19.12 47.25
CA THR A 73 53.76 19.67 46.66
C THR A 73 52.57 19.18 47.45
N ALA A 74 51.74 20.11 47.93
CA ALA A 74 50.55 19.79 48.70
C ALA A 74 49.50 19.03 47.87
N GLY A 75 48.68 18.20 48.51
CA GLY A 75 47.55 17.51 47.87
C GLY A 75 46.39 18.45 47.49
N SER A 76 45.22 17.88 47.22
CA SER A 76 44.02 18.64 46.83
C SER A 76 43.35 19.42 47.97
N ASN A 77 43.84 19.27 49.20
CA ASN A 77 43.40 20.03 50.36
C ASN A 77 44.52 20.98 50.80
N SER A 78 44.20 21.98 51.63
CA SER A 78 45.26 22.75 52.29
C SER A 78 46.00 21.83 53.25
N GLU A 79 47.31 21.99 53.42
CA GLU A 79 48.13 21.12 54.26
C GLU A 79 49.05 21.93 55.18
N GLU A 80 49.23 21.50 56.42
CA GLU A 80 50.29 22.02 57.30
C GLU A 80 51.51 21.09 57.23
N ILE A 81 52.65 21.65 56.82
CA ILE A 81 53.92 20.93 56.72
C ILE A 81 54.87 21.32 57.85
N SER A 82 55.71 20.37 58.28
CA SER A 82 56.76 20.56 59.28
C SER A 82 57.98 19.72 58.91
N MET A 83 59.16 20.31 58.82
CA MET A 83 60.42 19.58 58.63
C MET A 83 61.35 19.82 59.79
N THR A 84 61.87 18.73 60.38
CA THR A 84 62.91 18.79 61.41
C THR A 84 64.22 18.16 60.93
N ILE A 85 65.32 18.90 61.06
CA ILE A 85 66.68 18.42 60.80
C ILE A 85 67.52 18.36 62.08
N PHE A 86 68.41 17.39 62.18
CA PHE A 86 69.47 17.28 63.18
C PHE A 86 70.84 17.49 62.50
N SER A 87 71.51 18.58 62.84
CA SER A 87 72.80 18.97 62.28
C SER A 87 73.95 18.25 62.99
N VAL A 88 74.81 17.55 62.26
CA VAL A 88 75.95 16.79 62.80
C VAL A 88 77.24 17.64 62.80
N ASN A 89 77.43 18.50 61.81
CA ASN A 89 78.50 19.50 61.81
C ASN A 89 78.01 20.86 62.38
N SER A 90 78.95 21.76 62.68
CA SER A 90 78.67 23.08 63.27
C SER A 90 78.31 24.09 62.17
N TRP A 91 77.21 24.84 62.38
CA TRP A 91 76.73 26.01 61.59
C TRP A 91 75.78 25.77 60.40
N ASN A 92 74.63 25.11 60.61
CA ASN A 92 73.61 24.92 59.55
C ASN A 92 72.29 25.69 59.79
N GLY A 93 71.57 25.97 58.71
CA GLY A 93 70.21 26.52 58.68
C GLY A 93 69.29 25.75 57.74
N ILE A 94 67.98 25.84 57.98
CA ILE A 94 66.91 25.30 57.13
C ILE A 94 65.87 26.40 56.87
N GLY A 95 65.31 26.45 55.66
CA GLY A 95 64.23 27.38 55.30
C GLY A 95 63.27 26.81 54.26
N ILE A 96 62.02 27.27 54.29
CA ILE A 96 60.94 26.91 53.36
C ILE A 96 60.64 28.11 52.47
N PHE A 97 60.57 27.91 51.15
CA PHE A 97 60.38 28.95 50.15
C PHE A 97 59.28 28.55 49.16
N THR A 98 58.47 29.51 48.72
CA THR A 98 57.41 29.25 47.72
C THR A 98 57.91 29.23 46.29
N ASP A 99 59.10 29.75 46.02
CA ASP A 99 59.66 29.79 44.66
C ASP A 99 61.18 29.58 44.64
N CYS A 100 61.66 28.93 43.59
CA CYS A 100 63.05 28.67 43.30
C CYS A 100 63.30 28.81 41.79
N THR A 101 64.09 29.80 41.37
CA THR A 101 64.45 30.04 39.97
C THR A 101 65.95 30.07 39.75
N GLY A 102 66.46 29.10 38.96
CA GLY A 102 67.89 28.93 38.70
C GLY A 102 68.62 28.53 39.99
N THR A 103 69.28 29.51 40.61
CA THR A 103 69.89 29.37 41.93
C THR A 103 69.13 30.15 43.00
N THR A 104 68.26 31.10 42.69
CA THR A 104 67.67 32.03 43.68
C THR A 104 66.41 31.47 44.36
N PHE A 105 66.29 31.64 45.68
CA PHE A 105 65.08 31.35 46.45
C PHE A 105 64.29 32.63 46.78
N SER A 106 62.97 32.56 46.74
CA SER A 106 62.11 33.68 47.14
C SER A 106 60.79 33.21 47.79
N GLY A 107 60.11 34.12 48.50
CA GLY A 107 58.86 33.83 49.21
C GLY A 107 59.07 32.90 50.39
N GLU A 108 59.95 33.30 51.32
CA GLU A 108 60.21 32.54 52.55
C GLU A 108 58.95 32.44 53.41
N LEU A 109 58.59 31.21 53.78
CA LEU A 109 57.47 30.91 54.67
C LEU A 109 57.93 30.76 56.12
N ASP A 110 59.07 30.11 56.34
CA ASP A 110 59.69 29.92 57.66
C ASP A 110 61.17 29.51 57.53
N ALA A 111 62.01 29.88 58.49
CA ALA A 111 63.43 29.49 58.53
C ALA A 111 64.01 29.44 59.96
N ALA A 112 65.00 28.57 60.16
CA ALA A 112 65.68 28.38 61.44
C ALA A 112 67.19 28.07 61.27
N SER A 113 68.06 28.63 62.11
CA SER A 113 69.53 28.41 62.08
C SER A 113 70.17 28.29 63.48
N SER A 114 71.39 27.73 63.58
CA SER A 114 72.21 27.84 64.81
C SER A 114 73.71 27.61 64.61
N THR A 115 74.50 28.11 65.55
CA THR A 115 75.97 28.19 65.51
C THR A 115 76.70 27.06 66.25
N GLY A 116 76.03 25.97 66.62
CA GLY A 116 76.59 24.86 67.41
C GLY A 116 76.36 23.48 66.76
N SER A 117 77.36 22.60 66.84
CA SER A 117 77.28 21.21 66.37
C SER A 117 76.31 20.36 67.22
N ASN A 118 75.71 19.33 66.62
CA ASN A 118 74.72 18.43 67.24
C ASN A 118 73.43 19.11 67.72
N SER A 119 72.76 19.86 66.85
CA SER A 119 71.53 20.60 67.20
C SER A 119 70.37 20.33 66.24
N THR A 120 69.15 20.38 66.76
CA THR A 120 67.90 20.18 66.00
C THR A 120 67.30 21.52 65.56
N LYS A 121 66.69 21.57 64.36
CA LYS A 121 65.95 22.71 63.81
C LYS A 121 64.66 22.25 63.16
N THR A 122 63.60 23.01 63.35
CA THR A 122 62.28 22.74 62.77
C THR A 122 61.77 23.98 62.07
N VAL A 123 61.18 23.79 60.89
CA VAL A 123 60.45 24.81 60.13
C VAL A 123 59.06 24.29 59.81
N ASN A 124 58.04 25.16 59.81
CA ASN A 124 56.64 24.81 59.53
C ASN A 124 56.01 25.79 58.54
N ALA A 125 55.06 25.33 57.72
CA ALA A 125 54.30 26.19 56.81
C ALA A 125 52.91 25.62 56.50
N VAL A 126 51.93 26.48 56.24
CA VAL A 126 50.61 26.07 55.72
C VAL A 126 50.56 26.32 54.22
N LEU A 127 50.21 25.29 53.46
CA LEU A 127 50.18 25.27 52.00
C LEU A 127 48.74 25.23 51.49
N SER A 128 48.47 25.99 50.42
CA SER A 128 47.22 25.89 49.67
C SER A 128 47.17 24.60 48.85
N PRO A 129 45.99 24.12 48.42
CA PRO A 129 45.87 22.93 47.59
C PRO A 129 46.76 23.00 46.34
N ASN A 130 47.52 21.95 46.07
CA ASN A 130 48.46 21.83 44.95
C ASN A 130 49.62 22.85 44.95
N GLN A 131 49.88 23.55 46.07
CA GLN A 131 51.01 24.47 46.18
C GLN A 131 52.32 23.69 46.33
N THR A 132 53.30 23.99 45.47
CA THR A 132 54.68 23.48 45.59
C THR A 132 55.53 24.43 46.43
N VAL A 133 56.36 23.88 47.31
CA VAL A 133 57.38 24.60 48.08
C VAL A 133 58.74 23.89 48.03
N TYR A 134 59.76 24.67 48.32
CA TYR A 134 61.17 24.30 48.27
C TYR A 134 61.79 24.46 49.66
N ILE A 135 62.36 23.38 50.21
CA ILE A 135 62.96 23.37 51.55
C ILE A 135 64.47 23.24 51.41
N ALA A 136 65.21 24.30 51.75
CA ALA A 136 66.65 24.37 51.58
C ALA A 136 67.37 24.22 52.93
N VAL A 137 68.44 23.43 52.95
CA VAL A 137 69.36 23.27 54.10
C VAL A 137 70.75 23.71 53.68
N GLY A 138 71.36 24.65 54.41
CA GLY A 138 72.65 25.25 54.04
C GLY A 138 73.56 25.51 55.25
N GLN A 139 74.84 25.80 54.99
CA GLN A 139 75.89 26.05 56.00
C GLN A 139 76.57 27.41 55.81
N TRP A 140 77.11 27.97 56.90
CA TRP A 140 78.01 29.13 56.89
C TRP A 140 79.45 28.80 57.37
N GLY A 141 80.47 28.98 56.50
CA GLY A 141 81.90 28.91 56.82
C GLY A 141 82.54 27.50 56.89
N THR A 142 83.88 27.45 56.98
CA THR A 142 84.71 26.22 56.95
C THR A 142 84.59 25.34 58.22
N PRO A 143 84.65 23.99 58.13
CA PRO A 143 84.97 23.16 56.95
C PRO A 143 83.77 22.94 56.01
N ASN A 144 84.04 22.93 54.71
CA ASN A 144 83.07 22.82 53.61
C ASN A 144 82.52 21.38 53.53
N GLY A 145 81.21 21.22 53.69
CA GLY A 145 80.50 19.97 53.57
C GLY A 145 79.39 19.85 54.61
N LEU A 146 78.13 19.93 54.16
CA LEU A 146 76.94 19.72 54.99
C LEU A 146 76.95 18.32 55.58
N ASN A 147 76.50 18.17 56.83
CA ASN A 147 76.19 16.87 57.42
C ASN A 147 74.99 16.99 58.36
N PHE A 148 73.85 16.44 57.94
CA PHE A 148 72.61 16.49 58.70
C PHE A 148 71.75 15.23 58.51
N ASN A 149 70.82 15.04 59.43
CA ASN A 149 69.76 14.05 59.34
C ASN A 149 68.42 14.77 59.25
N VAL A 150 67.49 14.31 58.41
CA VAL A 150 66.08 14.67 58.52
C VAL A 150 65.44 13.70 59.49
N THR A 151 64.99 14.19 60.64
CA THR A 151 64.42 13.33 61.69
C THR A 151 62.94 13.04 61.43
N ASN A 152 62.21 14.00 60.86
CA ASN A 152 60.85 13.81 60.38
C ASN A 152 60.43 14.98 59.47
N PHE A 153 59.78 14.66 58.35
CA PHE A 153 58.93 15.58 57.61
C PHE A 153 57.48 15.13 57.79
N SER A 154 56.60 16.01 58.25
CA SER A 154 55.16 15.75 58.33
C SER A 154 54.37 16.70 57.44
N ALA A 155 53.37 16.20 56.72
CA ALA A 155 52.40 16.98 55.98
C ALA A 155 50.98 16.49 56.31
N ILE A 156 50.16 17.38 56.90
CA ILE A 156 48.83 17.01 57.43
C ILE A 156 47.76 17.83 56.70
N ALA A 157 46.79 17.15 56.09
CA ALA A 157 45.67 17.79 55.42
C ALA A 157 44.72 18.50 56.42
N ILE A 158 44.41 19.75 56.12
CA ILE A 158 43.43 20.59 56.81
C ILE A 158 42.08 20.38 56.13
N VAL A 159 41.12 19.79 56.84
CA VAL A 159 39.76 19.55 56.32
C VAL A 159 38.79 20.50 57.03
N ASN A 160 38.22 21.45 56.29
CA ASN A 160 37.20 22.39 56.80
C ASN A 160 35.78 21.78 56.72
N PRO A 161 34.79 22.31 57.48
CA PRO A 161 33.37 21.99 57.24
C PRO A 161 32.97 22.26 55.78
N PRO A 162 32.00 21.52 55.22
CA PRO A 162 31.59 21.72 53.82
C PRO A 162 30.98 23.10 53.57
N ASN A 163 30.93 23.53 52.30
CA ASN A 163 30.24 24.79 51.95
C ASN A 163 28.72 24.60 51.83
N CYS A 164 27.96 25.68 52.00
CA CYS A 164 26.51 25.66 51.81
C CYS A 164 26.11 25.46 50.33
N VAL A 165 24.96 24.80 50.14
CA VAL A 165 24.27 24.64 48.85
C VAL A 165 22.79 24.99 49.03
N SER A 166 22.11 25.40 47.96
CA SER A 166 20.68 25.71 47.95
C SER A 166 19.90 24.70 47.09
N VAL A 167 18.58 24.67 47.26
CA VAL A 167 17.71 23.85 46.39
C VAL A 167 17.81 24.39 44.96
N SER A 168 18.04 23.50 44.00
CA SER A 168 18.10 23.79 42.56
C SER A 168 16.81 23.44 41.82
N SER A 169 15.96 22.61 42.42
CA SER A 169 14.60 22.34 41.94
C SER A 169 13.70 21.95 43.12
N PRO A 170 12.54 22.60 43.34
CA PRO A 170 12.04 23.79 42.62
C PRO A 170 12.98 25.00 42.75
N LEU A 171 12.89 25.95 41.81
CA LEU A 171 13.64 27.21 41.88
C LEU A 171 13.15 28.07 43.05
N ASP A 172 14.03 28.94 43.56
CA ASP A 172 13.67 29.86 44.63
C ASP A 172 12.52 30.81 44.22
N GLY A 173 11.49 30.89 45.05
CA GLY A 173 10.27 31.64 44.80
C GLY A 173 9.32 30.98 43.81
N ALA A 174 9.57 29.74 43.37
CA ALA A 174 8.67 29.04 42.45
C ALA A 174 7.26 28.95 43.03
N VAL A 175 6.24 29.28 42.24
CA VAL A 175 4.82 29.09 42.57
C VAL A 175 4.25 27.93 41.77
N ASN A 176 3.06 27.45 42.14
CA ASN A 176 2.37 26.37 41.42
C ASN A 176 3.19 25.07 41.33
N VAL A 177 3.96 24.77 42.38
CA VAL A 177 4.78 23.56 42.43
C VAL A 177 3.91 22.35 42.78
N SER A 178 3.84 21.38 41.87
CA SER A 178 3.08 20.13 42.04
C SER A 178 3.91 18.97 42.60
N SER A 179 5.24 19.07 42.59
CA SER A 179 6.16 18.04 43.09
C SER A 179 6.59 18.31 44.53
N SER A 180 6.57 17.28 45.38
CA SER A 180 7.13 17.30 46.73
C SER A 180 8.63 16.97 46.77
N GLN A 181 9.24 16.68 45.61
CA GLN A 181 10.65 16.36 45.51
C GLN A 181 11.49 17.63 45.35
N ILE A 182 12.45 17.80 46.26
CA ILE A 182 13.47 18.85 46.22
C ILE A 182 14.82 18.27 45.82
N THR A 183 15.63 19.01 45.09
CA THR A 183 16.97 18.59 44.60
C THR A 183 17.99 19.70 44.80
N TRP A 184 19.25 19.37 45.09
CA TRP A 184 20.36 20.33 45.27
C TRP A 184 21.68 19.76 44.72
N PRO A 185 22.67 20.60 44.36
CA PRO A 185 23.98 20.14 43.91
C PRO A 185 24.86 19.63 45.07
N ALA A 186 25.90 18.86 44.76
CA ALA A 186 26.84 18.37 45.77
C ALA A 186 27.70 19.51 46.38
N ALA A 187 27.86 19.52 47.70
CA ALA A 187 28.73 20.47 48.40
C ALA A 187 30.23 20.09 48.25
N SER A 188 31.09 21.10 48.14
CA SER A 188 32.55 20.97 48.29
C SER A 188 32.96 20.83 49.76
N GLY A 189 34.16 20.28 50.02
CA GLY A 189 34.63 20.00 51.39
C GLY A 189 34.27 18.61 51.91
N ALA A 190 34.02 17.66 51.00
CA ALA A 190 33.76 16.24 51.28
C ALA A 190 32.63 16.01 52.31
N PRO A 191 31.37 16.36 51.98
CA PRO A 191 30.24 16.16 52.89
C PRO A 191 30.03 14.67 53.19
N ASN A 192 29.81 14.35 54.46
CA ASN A 192 29.34 13.04 54.93
C ASN A 192 27.81 12.91 54.80
N GLY A 193 27.07 14.03 54.75
CA GLY A 193 25.64 14.04 54.55
C GLY A 193 25.05 15.46 54.50
N TYR A 194 23.72 15.55 54.39
CA TYR A 194 22.96 16.79 54.35
C TYR A 194 21.85 16.76 55.39
N LYS A 195 21.69 17.86 56.13
CA LYS A 195 20.55 18.09 57.04
C LYS A 195 19.58 19.09 56.41
N LEU A 196 18.29 18.87 56.59
CA LEU A 196 17.23 19.74 56.07
C LEU A 196 16.47 20.42 57.20
N ASN A 197 16.29 21.74 57.05
CA ASN A 197 15.27 22.50 57.76
C ASN A 197 14.17 22.84 56.76
N VAL A 198 12.93 22.48 57.08
CA VAL A 198 11.75 22.78 56.27
C VAL A 198 10.65 23.33 57.15
N GLY A 199 10.10 24.48 56.76
CA GLY A 199 8.99 25.12 57.46
C GLY A 199 8.01 25.78 56.52
N THR A 200 6.92 26.25 57.08
CA THR A 200 5.84 26.96 56.35
C THR A 200 5.87 28.47 56.60
N SER A 201 6.95 28.96 57.20
CA SER A 201 7.30 30.36 57.43
C SER A 201 8.82 30.49 57.38
N SER A 202 9.35 31.67 57.05
CA SER A 202 10.81 31.87 56.99
C SER A 202 11.50 31.52 58.32
N GLY A 203 12.59 30.75 58.23
CA GLY A 203 13.32 30.18 59.37
C GLY A 203 12.57 29.07 60.13
N GLY A 204 11.40 28.65 59.64
CA GLY A 204 10.57 27.63 60.27
C GLY A 204 11.14 26.22 60.10
N THR A 205 10.86 25.36 61.07
CA THR A 205 11.28 23.95 61.07
C THR A 205 10.12 23.00 61.41
N ASN A 206 8.89 23.45 61.23
CA ASN A 206 7.67 22.71 61.59
C ASN A 206 7.36 21.51 60.67
N VAL A 207 8.06 21.38 59.54
CA VAL A 207 7.95 20.22 58.63
C VAL A 207 9.13 19.29 58.85
N LEU A 208 10.37 19.81 58.77
CA LEU A 208 11.59 19.10 59.13
C LEU A 208 12.52 20.02 59.93
N ASN A 209 13.19 19.47 60.93
CA ASN A 209 14.10 20.20 61.81
C ASN A 209 15.42 19.46 61.93
N LEU A 210 16.47 19.97 61.27
CA LEU A 210 17.81 19.38 61.16
C LEU A 210 17.77 17.90 60.79
N PHE A 211 16.83 17.53 59.92
CA PHE A 211 16.60 16.15 59.54
C PHE A 211 17.72 15.69 58.60
N ASP A 212 18.51 14.71 59.05
CA ASP A 212 19.63 14.17 58.29
C ASP A 212 19.11 13.20 57.21
N VAL A 213 19.36 13.53 55.95
CA VAL A 213 18.98 12.72 54.79
C VAL A 213 20.14 11.89 54.24
N GLY A 214 21.30 11.89 54.91
CA GLY A 214 22.52 11.25 54.44
C GLY A 214 23.12 11.95 53.22
N ASN A 215 24.05 11.28 52.53
CA ASN A 215 24.72 11.83 51.35
C ASN A 215 23.89 11.61 50.07
N VAL A 216 22.73 12.27 50.01
CA VAL A 216 21.83 12.30 48.85
C VAL A 216 21.74 13.72 48.29
N LEU A 217 21.30 13.83 47.04
CA LEU A 217 21.12 15.12 46.33
C LEU A 217 19.64 15.43 46.04
N THR A 218 18.74 14.55 46.46
CA THR A 218 17.30 14.68 46.28
C THR A 218 16.57 14.15 47.50
N TYR A 219 15.44 14.76 47.85
CA TYR A 219 14.58 14.33 48.94
C TYR A 219 13.11 14.62 48.65
N ASN A 220 12.24 13.66 48.97
CA ASN A 220 10.79 13.82 48.84
C ASN A 220 10.20 14.22 50.20
N LEU A 221 9.62 15.42 50.26
CA LEU A 221 9.02 15.99 51.48
C LEU A 221 7.69 15.33 51.89
N GLY A 222 7.18 14.40 51.07
CA GLY A 222 5.90 13.74 51.30
C GLY A 222 4.71 14.62 50.92
N ALA A 223 3.57 14.39 51.58
CA ALA A 223 2.35 15.16 51.34
C ALA A 223 2.53 16.61 51.80
N LEU A 224 2.51 17.54 50.85
CA LEU A 224 2.54 18.96 51.12
C LEU A 224 1.11 19.52 51.16
N LEU A 225 0.87 20.52 52.00
CA LEU A 225 -0.40 21.22 52.06
C LEU A 225 -0.58 22.06 50.79
N PRO A 226 -1.77 22.04 50.16
CA PRO A 226 -2.04 22.87 48.99
C PRO A 226 -1.92 24.37 49.26
N GLY A 227 -1.38 25.11 48.31
CA GLY A 227 -1.32 26.59 48.33
C GLY A 227 -0.39 27.18 49.38
N LEU A 228 0.49 26.38 49.98
CA LEU A 228 1.34 26.79 51.10
C LEU A 228 2.78 27.03 50.62
N THR A 229 3.38 28.12 51.10
CA THR A 229 4.79 28.41 50.85
C THR A 229 5.66 27.64 51.83
N TYR A 230 6.54 26.81 51.29
CA TYR A 230 7.57 26.08 52.01
C TYR A 230 8.90 26.79 51.92
N TYR A 231 9.63 26.77 53.03
CA TYR A 231 10.92 27.39 53.24
C TYR A 231 11.92 26.28 53.57
N VAL A 232 12.93 26.08 52.73
CA VAL A 232 13.87 24.96 52.78
C VAL A 232 15.30 25.47 52.93
N THR A 233 16.03 25.00 53.93
CA THR A 233 17.49 25.21 54.06
C THR A 233 18.19 23.86 54.04
N VAL A 234 19.18 23.72 53.15
CA VAL A 234 20.05 22.54 53.04
C VAL A 234 21.37 22.82 53.74
N ILE A 235 21.75 21.99 54.71
CA ILE A 235 22.95 22.15 55.55
C ILE A 235 23.85 20.92 55.37
N PRO A 236 24.84 20.99 54.47
CA PRO A 236 25.85 19.93 54.33
C PRO A 236 26.72 19.82 55.60
N TYR A 237 27.17 18.61 55.95
CA TYR A 237 28.06 18.41 57.10
C TYR A 237 29.13 17.36 56.81
N ASN A 238 30.27 17.46 57.51
CA ASN A 238 31.29 16.41 57.56
C ASN A 238 31.77 16.19 59.01
N SER A 239 32.78 15.34 59.21
CA SER A 239 33.36 15.09 60.54
C SER A 239 33.92 16.32 61.26
N ASN A 240 34.19 17.42 60.55
CA ASN A 240 34.71 18.67 61.09
C ASN A 240 33.63 19.69 61.43
N GLY A 241 32.37 19.44 61.05
CA GLY A 241 31.23 20.26 61.44
C GLY A 241 30.18 20.44 60.33
N ASP A 242 29.10 21.14 60.71
CA ASP A 242 28.03 21.57 59.80
C ASP A 242 28.46 22.84 59.05
N ALA A 243 28.05 22.98 57.79
CA ALA A 243 28.17 24.23 57.05
C ALA A 243 27.42 25.35 57.77
N THR A 244 27.99 26.55 57.84
CA THR A 244 27.38 27.72 58.51
C THR A 244 26.97 28.78 57.50
N GLY A 245 25.85 29.47 57.77
CA GLY A 245 25.35 30.57 56.93
C GLY A 245 24.59 30.13 55.66
N CYS A 246 24.00 28.93 55.65
CA CYS A 246 23.26 28.43 54.50
C CYS A 246 21.95 29.21 54.30
N THR A 247 21.65 29.55 53.06
CA THR A 247 20.49 30.37 52.69
C THR A 247 19.25 29.51 52.48
N GLU A 248 18.10 30.08 52.85
CA GLU A 248 16.79 29.48 52.66
C GLU A 248 16.32 29.64 51.20
N THR A 249 15.64 28.63 50.67
CA THR A 249 14.98 28.61 49.37
C THR A 249 13.48 28.41 49.58
N THR A 250 12.65 29.09 48.81
CA THR A 250 11.20 29.07 48.97
C THR A 250 10.50 28.49 47.74
N PHE A 251 9.37 27.83 47.94
CA PHE A 251 8.43 27.50 46.87
C PHE A 251 7.00 27.39 47.39
N THR A 252 6.01 27.65 46.56
CA THR A 252 4.59 27.57 46.90
C THR A 252 3.93 26.43 46.13
N THR A 253 3.28 25.53 46.86
CA THR A 253 2.56 24.39 46.27
C THR A 253 1.29 24.83 45.56
N CYS A 254 0.79 23.98 44.67
CA CYS A 254 -0.50 24.18 44.03
C CYS A 254 -1.63 24.32 45.05
N GLY A 255 -2.40 25.41 44.96
CA GLY A 255 -3.57 25.65 45.80
C GLY A 255 -4.83 25.01 45.27
N THR A 256 -5.89 25.07 46.08
CA THR A 256 -7.26 24.82 45.63
C THR A 256 -7.80 26.10 44.99
N ASN A 257 -8.29 26.02 43.77
CA ASN A 257 -9.02 27.11 43.12
C ASN A 257 -10.51 27.04 43.48
N ASN A 258 -11.20 28.16 43.56
CA ASN A 258 -12.65 28.17 43.82
C ASN A 258 -13.40 28.36 42.51
N ALA A 259 -14.38 27.52 42.22
CA ALA A 259 -15.28 27.72 41.11
C ALA A 259 -16.24 28.91 41.38
N PRO A 260 -16.66 29.70 40.37
CA PRO A 260 -16.29 29.71 38.95
C PRO A 260 -14.79 29.80 38.67
N TRP A 261 -14.24 28.88 37.89
CA TRP A 261 -12.82 28.87 37.53
C TRP A 261 -12.61 28.36 36.11
N SER A 262 -11.76 29.04 35.34
CA SER A 262 -11.45 28.69 33.96
C SER A 262 -9.95 28.68 33.69
N TYR A 263 -9.56 27.93 32.68
CA TYR A 263 -8.18 27.79 32.20
C TYR A 263 -8.17 27.66 30.68
N ASP A 264 -7.58 28.66 30.01
CA ASP A 264 -7.54 28.82 28.55
C ASP A 264 -6.22 28.35 27.93
N VAL A 265 -5.35 27.66 28.68
CA VAL A 265 -4.03 27.14 28.24
C VAL A 265 -3.01 28.21 27.80
N GLU A 266 -3.43 29.45 27.59
CA GLU A 266 -2.61 30.51 26.98
C GLU A 266 -1.40 30.90 27.84
N SER A 267 -1.49 30.75 29.17
CA SER A 267 -0.37 30.99 30.09
C SER A 267 0.74 29.93 30.01
N ALA A 268 0.46 28.76 29.46
CA ALA A 268 1.36 27.62 29.48
C ALA A 268 2.49 27.72 28.43
N GLY A 269 3.64 27.10 28.73
CA GLY A 269 4.69 26.89 27.73
C GLY A 269 4.34 25.78 26.74
N LEU A 270 4.84 25.86 25.51
CA LEU A 270 4.73 24.76 24.53
C LEU A 270 5.53 23.54 24.99
N THR A 271 5.01 22.34 24.76
CA THR A 271 5.63 21.11 25.28
C THR A 271 5.61 20.01 24.23
N THR A 272 6.67 19.18 24.20
CA THR A 272 6.73 17.97 23.36
C THR A 272 7.11 16.72 24.15
N ASN A 273 7.41 16.86 25.44
CA ASN A 273 7.93 15.80 26.31
C ASN A 273 7.05 15.54 27.55
N ALA A 274 5.76 15.91 27.50
CA ALA A 274 4.80 15.74 28.60
C ALA A 274 5.23 16.37 29.94
N VAL A 275 5.70 17.62 29.89
CA VAL A 275 5.98 18.44 31.08
C VAL A 275 5.05 19.64 31.08
N ILE A 276 3.92 19.54 31.77
CA ILE A 276 2.89 20.58 31.82
C ILE A 276 3.00 21.32 33.17
N ALA A 277 2.88 22.66 33.15
CA ALA A 277 3.02 23.55 34.31
C ALA A 277 1.65 24.05 34.82
N ASP A 278 1.64 25.11 35.63
CA ASP A 278 0.42 25.79 36.11
C ASP A 278 -0.55 24.88 36.89
N CYS A 279 0.00 24.00 37.73
CA CYS A 279 -0.74 23.03 38.55
C CYS A 279 -1.50 21.94 37.79
N TRP A 280 -1.32 21.88 36.47
CA TRP A 280 -1.64 20.70 35.69
C TRP A 280 -0.50 19.67 35.81
N SER A 281 -0.83 18.40 35.66
CA SER A 281 0.17 17.34 35.57
C SER A 281 -0.29 16.25 34.61
N THR A 282 0.65 15.47 34.06
CA THR A 282 0.33 14.43 33.06
C THR A 282 1.02 13.12 33.42
N ILE A 283 0.46 12.00 32.99
CA ILE A 283 1.10 10.69 33.00
C ILE A 283 0.94 10.09 31.59
N PRO A 284 2.02 9.63 30.93
CA PRO A 284 3.42 9.62 31.39
C PRO A 284 4.07 11.01 31.41
N THR A 285 5.19 11.17 32.13
CA THR A 285 5.99 12.42 32.18
C THR A 285 7.38 12.22 31.54
N ASN A 286 8.01 13.32 31.11
CA ASN A 286 9.41 13.38 30.66
C ASN A 286 9.78 12.37 29.54
N THR A 287 8.86 12.16 28.60
CA THR A 287 9.06 11.19 27.49
C THR A 287 8.56 11.76 26.17
N THR A 288 9.21 11.39 25.08
CA THR A 288 8.78 11.72 23.71
C THR A 288 8.34 10.50 22.90
N SER A 289 8.52 9.29 23.44
CA SER A 289 8.23 8.03 22.75
C SER A 289 6.89 7.40 23.15
N ALA A 290 6.29 7.86 24.25
CA ALA A 290 5.00 7.37 24.74
C ALA A 290 3.83 8.24 24.24
N PHE A 291 2.64 7.64 24.23
CA PHE A 291 1.37 8.35 24.08
C PHE A 291 1.18 9.27 25.29
N ARG A 292 0.96 10.57 25.07
CA ARG A 292 1.10 11.59 26.12
C ARG A 292 0.38 12.89 25.77
N TRP A 293 0.00 13.65 26.79
CA TRP A 293 -0.48 15.02 26.65
C TRP A 293 0.67 16.02 26.46
N ASN A 294 0.47 16.97 25.55
CA ASN A 294 1.37 18.04 25.17
C ASN A 294 0.56 19.35 24.98
N ILE A 295 1.26 20.46 24.74
CA ILE A 295 0.69 21.77 24.43
C ILE A 295 1.31 22.26 23.13
N ASP A 296 0.46 22.60 22.15
CA ASP A 296 0.86 23.19 20.88
C ASP A 296 0.34 24.63 20.76
N GLY A 297 0.93 25.40 19.85
CA GLY A 297 0.41 26.68 19.38
C GLY A 297 0.90 27.08 17.99
N SER A 298 1.32 26.11 17.18
CA SER A 298 1.86 26.32 15.82
C SER A 298 0.83 26.10 14.68
N GLY A 299 -0.42 25.79 15.01
CA GLY A 299 -1.46 25.37 14.07
C GLY A 299 -1.30 23.90 13.67
N GLY A 300 -2.41 23.15 13.54
CA GLY A 300 -2.41 21.70 13.31
C GLY A 300 -1.81 20.89 14.47
N THR A 301 -2.23 19.64 14.70
CA THR A 301 -1.39 18.72 15.50
C THR A 301 -0.22 18.18 14.65
N PRO A 302 0.91 17.78 15.26
CA PRO A 302 2.12 17.43 14.50
C PRO A 302 2.08 16.10 13.70
N SER A 303 1.11 15.21 13.94
CA SER A 303 1.08 13.90 13.28
C SER A 303 0.60 13.98 11.81
N SER A 304 1.14 13.09 10.96
CA SER A 304 0.94 13.11 9.50
C SER A 304 0.25 11.85 8.98
N PRO A 305 -0.69 11.95 7.99
CA PRO A 305 -1.31 13.17 7.50
C PRO A 305 -2.70 13.42 8.14
N SER A 306 -2.94 14.66 8.56
CA SER A 306 -4.26 15.23 8.86
C SER A 306 -5.01 14.63 10.06
N THR A 307 -4.58 14.93 11.29
CA THR A 307 -5.31 14.59 12.53
C THR A 307 -5.56 15.83 13.37
N GLY A 308 -6.48 15.75 14.33
CA GLY A 308 -6.77 16.87 15.22
C GLY A 308 -7.25 18.15 14.51
N PRO A 309 -7.27 19.29 15.22
CA PRO A 309 -7.72 20.57 14.70
C PRO A 309 -6.66 21.27 13.84
N THR A 310 -7.08 22.13 12.91
CA THR A 310 -6.18 23.06 12.18
C THR A 310 -5.63 24.19 13.04
N GLY A 311 -6.21 24.45 14.22
CA GLY A 311 -5.77 25.48 15.17
C GLY A 311 -6.55 25.43 16.48
N ALA A 312 -6.13 26.24 17.46
CA ALA A 312 -6.75 26.34 18.78
C ALA A 312 -8.20 26.88 18.73
N ASN A 313 -9.00 26.62 19.77
CA ASN A 313 -10.33 27.22 19.90
C ASN A 313 -10.23 28.67 20.39
N SER A 314 -9.35 28.89 21.37
CA SER A 314 -8.94 30.19 21.91
C SER A 314 -7.48 30.44 21.55
N PRO A 315 -7.08 31.67 21.24
CA PRO A 315 -6.49 32.05 19.95
C PRO A 315 -5.17 31.39 19.55
N VAL A 316 -4.38 30.83 20.48
CA VAL A 316 -3.03 30.36 20.15
C VAL A 316 -2.74 28.95 20.65
N LYS A 317 -3.20 28.51 21.84
CA LYS A 317 -2.73 27.26 22.45
C LYS A 317 -3.84 26.32 22.90
N TYR A 318 -3.54 25.02 22.89
CA TYR A 318 -4.45 23.96 23.35
C TYR A 318 -3.66 22.76 23.86
N PHE A 319 -4.32 21.89 24.63
CA PHE A 319 -3.80 20.58 24.99
C PHE A 319 -4.07 19.57 23.89
N TYR A 320 -3.11 18.68 23.60
CA TYR A 320 -3.34 17.58 22.68
C TYR A 320 -2.57 16.32 23.06
N VAL A 321 -3.02 15.16 22.58
CA VAL A 321 -2.25 13.91 22.64
C VAL A 321 -1.65 13.55 21.30
N GLU A 322 -0.40 13.06 21.34
CA GLU A 322 0.37 12.68 20.16
C GLU A 322 0.21 11.18 19.88
N ALA A 323 -0.73 10.80 19.01
CA ALA A 323 -1.05 9.42 18.68
C ALA A 323 0.01 8.73 17.81
N SER A 324 0.93 9.46 17.18
CA SER A 324 2.06 8.84 16.47
C SER A 324 3.06 8.16 17.42
N SER A 325 2.96 8.40 18.73
CA SER A 325 3.80 7.82 19.79
C SER A 325 3.03 6.81 20.65
N GLY A 326 3.75 5.85 21.27
CA GLY A 326 3.15 4.83 22.14
C GLY A 326 2.56 3.60 21.41
N SER A 327 2.17 2.59 22.19
CA SER A 327 1.53 1.37 21.70
C SER A 327 0.01 1.53 21.57
N THR A 328 -0.65 0.69 20.77
CA THR A 328 -2.12 0.61 20.72
C THR A 328 -2.71 0.46 22.13
N SER A 329 -3.81 1.16 22.40
CA SER A 329 -4.47 1.23 23.72
C SER A 329 -3.62 1.82 24.85
N ALA A 330 -2.50 2.49 24.53
CA ALA A 330 -1.77 3.28 25.52
C ALA A 330 -2.66 4.40 26.08
N VAL A 331 -2.44 4.73 27.35
CA VAL A 331 -3.24 5.72 28.08
C VAL A 331 -2.38 6.93 28.39
N ALA A 332 -2.92 8.12 28.13
CA ALA A 332 -2.36 9.40 28.52
C ALA A 332 -3.34 10.13 29.44
N GLU A 333 -2.90 10.50 30.63
CA GLU A 333 -3.71 11.15 31.66
C GLU A 333 -3.26 12.60 31.85
N LEU A 334 -4.20 13.53 31.91
CA LEU A 334 -3.98 14.95 32.24
C LEU A 334 -4.84 15.31 33.44
N TYR A 335 -4.21 15.76 34.52
CA TYR A 335 -4.83 16.09 35.79
C TYR A 335 -4.95 17.60 35.93
N SER A 336 -6.16 18.08 36.24
CA SER A 336 -6.40 19.49 36.57
C SER A 336 -5.83 19.86 37.94
N PRO A 337 -5.75 21.15 38.29
CA PRO A 337 -5.66 21.58 39.69
C PRO A 337 -6.88 21.11 40.52
N GLN A 338 -6.78 21.17 41.84
CA GLN A 338 -7.94 20.95 42.71
C GLN A 338 -8.89 22.16 42.68
N ILE A 339 -10.19 21.92 42.55
CA ILE A 339 -11.23 22.93 42.41
C ILE A 339 -12.29 22.74 43.49
N ASP A 340 -12.56 23.76 44.31
CA ASP A 340 -13.72 23.79 45.22
C ASP A 340 -14.97 24.28 44.47
N ILE A 341 -15.93 23.38 44.27
CA ILE A 341 -17.19 23.64 43.57
C ILE A 341 -18.35 23.99 44.52
N SER A 342 -18.10 24.13 45.82
CA SER A 342 -19.16 24.33 46.84
C SER A 342 -19.98 25.61 46.65
N ALA A 343 -19.46 26.57 45.88
CA ALA A 343 -20.15 27.84 45.59
C ALA A 343 -21.18 27.72 44.45
N LEU A 344 -21.12 26.64 43.65
CA LEU A 344 -22.01 26.40 42.52
C LEU A 344 -23.27 25.67 42.97
N SER A 345 -24.42 26.06 42.43
CA SER A 345 -25.71 25.44 42.70
C SER A 345 -25.99 24.21 41.82
N ASP A 346 -25.47 24.21 40.59
CA ASP A 346 -25.48 23.10 39.65
C ASP A 346 -24.12 23.02 38.97
N ALA A 347 -23.15 22.35 39.59
CA ALA A 347 -21.77 22.35 39.13
C ALA A 347 -21.59 21.57 37.81
N SER A 348 -20.76 22.09 36.90
CA SER A 348 -20.38 21.44 35.65
C SER A 348 -18.90 21.63 35.32
N LEU A 349 -18.30 20.66 34.62
CA LEU A 349 -17.02 20.79 33.93
C LEU A 349 -17.31 21.03 32.45
N GLN A 350 -16.80 22.12 31.89
CA GLN A 350 -17.00 22.51 30.50
C GLN A 350 -15.64 22.59 29.82
N PHE A 351 -15.53 22.13 28.57
CA PHE A 351 -14.32 22.24 27.76
C PHE A 351 -14.66 22.11 26.29
N TYR A 352 -13.80 22.61 25.41
CA TYR A 352 -13.88 22.37 23.97
C TYR A 352 -12.96 21.21 23.59
N TYR A 353 -13.38 20.40 22.64
CA TYR A 353 -12.57 19.28 22.14
C TYR A 353 -12.61 19.16 20.61
N HIS A 354 -11.56 18.54 20.07
CA HIS A 354 -11.45 18.19 18.66
C HIS A 354 -10.78 16.82 18.49
N MET A 355 -11.46 15.89 17.81
CA MET A 355 -11.09 14.48 17.62
C MET A 355 -11.30 14.09 16.14
N PHE A 356 -10.27 14.26 15.32
CA PHE A 356 -10.25 13.87 13.91
C PHE A 356 -9.06 12.96 13.58
N GLY A 357 -9.30 11.82 12.92
CA GLY A 357 -8.24 10.90 12.49
C GLY A 357 -8.72 9.45 12.32
N SER A 358 -8.16 8.75 11.32
CA SER A 358 -8.56 7.39 10.93
C SER A 358 -8.39 6.31 12.01
N ASN A 359 -7.62 6.59 13.05
CA ASN A 359 -7.35 5.68 14.17
C ASN A 359 -7.73 6.33 15.51
N MET A 360 -8.82 7.09 15.54
CA MET A 360 -9.28 7.76 16.74
C MET A 360 -9.53 6.78 17.88
N GLY A 361 -9.09 7.16 19.08
CA GLY A 361 -9.38 6.46 20.31
C GLY A 361 -10.48 7.15 21.11
N ASP A 362 -10.38 7.08 22.43
CA ASP A 362 -11.42 7.54 23.35
C ASP A 362 -10.87 8.59 24.32
N LEU A 363 -11.70 9.56 24.71
CA LEU A 363 -11.42 10.53 25.77
C LEU A 363 -12.36 10.28 26.95
N HIS A 364 -11.79 9.87 28.09
CA HIS A 364 -12.52 9.61 29.33
C HIS A 364 -12.33 10.76 30.32
N ILE A 365 -13.39 11.16 31.00
CA ILE A 365 -13.38 12.20 32.03
C ILE A 365 -13.65 11.51 33.37
N ASP A 366 -12.66 11.57 34.25
CA ASP A 366 -12.71 11.01 35.59
C ASP A 366 -12.67 12.14 36.63
N ILE A 367 -13.37 11.99 37.75
CA ILE A 367 -13.43 12.99 38.84
C ILE A 367 -12.98 12.37 40.15
N PHE A 368 -11.99 12.99 40.81
CA PHE A 368 -11.64 12.69 42.18
C PHE A 368 -12.57 13.45 43.13
N ASP A 369 -13.32 12.73 43.95
CA ASP A 369 -14.34 13.30 44.86
C ASP A 369 -13.77 13.83 46.20
N GLY A 370 -12.44 13.90 46.32
CA GLY A 370 -11.73 14.22 47.56
C GLY A 370 -11.28 12.97 48.35
N THR A 371 -11.80 11.79 48.01
CA THR A 371 -11.44 10.51 48.64
C THR A 371 -11.04 9.42 47.65
N SER A 372 -11.71 9.34 46.50
CA SER A 372 -11.50 8.31 45.48
C SER A 372 -11.77 8.84 44.08
N TRP A 373 -11.18 8.18 43.07
CA TRP A 373 -11.47 8.46 41.66
C TRP A 373 -12.77 7.78 41.25
N VAL A 374 -13.72 8.57 40.79
CA VAL A 374 -14.89 8.11 40.04
C VAL A 374 -14.52 8.17 38.56
N ASN A 375 -14.31 7.00 37.95
CA ASN A 375 -13.93 6.89 36.54
C ASN A 375 -15.15 6.98 35.63
N ASP A 376 -14.93 7.38 34.39
CA ASP A 376 -15.92 7.38 33.30
C ASP A 376 -17.19 8.16 33.65
N VAL A 377 -17.03 9.32 34.31
CA VAL A 377 -18.13 10.27 34.55
C VAL A 377 -18.69 10.75 33.21
N ASP A 378 -17.83 10.87 32.21
CA ASP A 378 -18.19 11.03 30.81
C ASP A 378 -17.16 10.38 29.88
N VAL A 379 -17.59 9.97 28.68
CA VAL A 379 -16.74 9.34 27.66
C VAL A 379 -17.12 9.83 26.27
N ILE A 380 -16.11 10.26 25.51
CA ILE A 380 -16.23 10.62 24.09
C ILE A 380 -15.44 9.59 23.29
N SER A 381 -16.12 8.84 22.42
CA SER A 381 -15.53 7.71 21.72
C SER A 381 -15.42 7.92 20.21
N GLY A 382 -14.29 7.53 19.65
CA GLY A 382 -14.04 7.55 18.22
C GLY A 382 -14.00 8.95 17.60
N GLN A 383 -13.98 9.00 16.27
CA GLN A 383 -13.87 10.25 15.51
C GLN A 383 -15.16 11.07 15.65
N GLN A 384 -15.01 12.37 15.94
CA GLN A 384 -16.11 13.29 16.20
C GLN A 384 -16.27 14.32 15.08
N GLN A 385 -15.15 14.78 14.51
CA GLN A 385 -15.13 15.67 13.35
C GLN A 385 -14.96 14.88 12.05
N THR A 386 -15.40 15.44 10.92
CA THR A 386 -15.25 14.85 9.58
C THR A 386 -14.08 15.44 8.79
N ALA A 387 -13.56 16.60 9.20
CA ALA A 387 -12.36 17.24 8.68
C ALA A 387 -11.60 18.02 9.78
N GLN A 388 -10.30 18.31 9.58
CA GLN A 388 -9.50 19.11 10.53
C GLN A 388 -9.95 20.58 10.68
N ALA A 389 -10.68 21.09 9.69
CA ALA A 389 -11.19 22.45 9.67
C ALA A 389 -12.58 22.56 10.31
N ASP A 390 -13.17 21.44 10.74
CA ASP A 390 -14.44 21.45 11.45
C ASP A 390 -14.28 22.19 12.79
N PRO A 391 -15.32 22.90 13.24
CA PRO A 391 -15.25 23.65 14.48
C PRO A 391 -15.02 22.72 15.69
N TRP A 392 -14.38 23.27 16.71
CA TRP A 392 -14.31 22.65 18.03
C TRP A 392 -15.70 22.47 18.62
N VAL A 393 -15.91 21.37 19.35
CA VAL A 393 -17.19 21.05 19.98
C VAL A 393 -17.08 21.26 21.48
N GLN A 394 -18.06 21.96 22.08
CA GLN A 394 -18.13 22.09 23.53
C GLN A 394 -18.70 20.81 24.16
N ARG A 395 -18.04 20.31 25.20
CA ARG A 395 -18.56 19.26 26.09
C ARG A 395 -18.91 19.87 27.44
N VAL A 396 -20.06 19.48 27.97
CA VAL A 396 -20.52 19.84 29.32
C VAL A 396 -20.75 18.57 30.11
N VAL A 397 -19.94 18.37 31.15
CA VAL A 397 -20.00 17.22 32.04
C VAL A 397 -20.68 17.64 33.34
N SER A 398 -21.77 16.98 33.70
CA SER A 398 -22.46 17.26 34.96
C SER A 398 -21.60 16.83 36.16
N LEU A 399 -21.46 17.72 37.13
CA LEU A 399 -20.79 17.45 38.40
C LEU A 399 -21.77 17.44 39.57
N SER A 400 -23.07 17.33 39.32
CA SER A 400 -24.11 17.37 40.36
C SER A 400 -24.00 16.25 41.40
N ALA A 401 -23.24 15.20 41.09
CA ALA A 401 -22.94 14.10 42.00
C ALA A 401 -21.82 14.42 43.01
N PHE A 402 -21.10 15.54 42.83
CA PHE A 402 -19.92 15.91 43.63
C PHE A 402 -20.18 17.19 44.42
N THR A 403 -19.49 17.34 45.55
CA THR A 403 -19.54 18.54 46.40
C THR A 403 -18.16 18.78 47.01
N GLY A 404 -17.86 20.00 47.47
CA GLY A 404 -16.55 20.29 48.06
C GLY A 404 -15.45 20.44 47.02
N THR A 405 -14.24 20.03 47.39
CA THR A 405 -13.06 20.09 46.53
C THR A 405 -12.90 18.82 45.69
N ILE A 406 -12.84 18.98 44.37
CA ILE A 406 -12.66 17.91 43.39
C ILE A 406 -11.38 18.09 42.57
N GLN A 407 -11.01 17.08 41.78
CA GLN A 407 -9.99 17.18 40.73
C GLN A 407 -10.45 16.41 39.49
N ALA A 408 -10.32 16.99 38.29
CA ALA A 408 -10.63 16.29 37.05
C ALA A 408 -9.39 15.63 36.46
N ARG A 409 -9.58 14.49 35.79
CA ARG A 409 -8.59 13.81 34.97
C ARG A 409 -9.15 13.53 33.58
N PHE A 410 -8.47 14.03 32.56
CA PHE A 410 -8.71 13.72 31.16
C PHE A 410 -7.81 12.56 30.76
N ARG A 411 -8.41 11.38 30.55
CA ARG A 411 -7.72 10.15 30.23
C ARG A 411 -7.99 9.75 28.78
N ALA A 412 -7.04 10.09 27.92
CA ALA A 412 -7.06 9.71 26.51
C ALA A 412 -6.55 8.27 26.35
N ILE A 413 -7.21 7.50 25.49
CA ILE A 413 -6.82 6.14 25.11
C ILE A 413 -6.47 6.15 23.63
N ARG A 414 -5.30 5.64 23.26
CA ARG A 414 -4.84 5.59 21.87
C ARG A 414 -5.58 4.52 21.07
N GLY A 415 -6.09 4.87 19.90
CA GLY A 415 -6.67 3.92 18.94
C GLY A 415 -5.61 3.05 18.23
N ASN A 416 -6.06 2.25 17.27
CA ASN A 416 -5.20 1.30 16.54
C ASN A 416 -4.48 1.96 15.36
N GLY A 417 -3.45 2.77 15.65
CA GLY A 417 -2.61 3.43 14.65
C GLY A 417 -2.10 4.79 15.09
N GLY A 418 -1.34 5.46 14.20
CA GLY A 418 -0.71 6.76 14.50
C GLY A 418 -1.61 7.98 14.31
N ASN A 419 -2.78 7.80 13.68
CA ASN A 419 -3.59 8.90 13.17
C ASN A 419 -4.84 9.13 14.04
N GLY A 420 -4.66 9.56 15.29
CA GLY A 420 -5.75 9.62 16.28
C GLY A 420 -5.56 10.68 17.36
N ASP A 421 -5.10 11.87 16.99
CA ASP A 421 -4.82 12.95 17.95
C ASP A 421 -6.13 13.51 18.52
N ILE A 422 -6.18 13.63 19.85
CA ILE A 422 -7.28 14.23 20.62
C ILE A 422 -6.79 15.57 21.16
N ALA A 423 -7.55 16.63 20.96
CA ALA A 423 -7.24 17.96 21.47
C ALA A 423 -8.36 18.47 22.39
N ILE A 424 -8.00 19.20 23.45
CA ILE A 424 -8.93 19.91 24.34
C ILE A 424 -8.46 21.35 24.60
N ASP A 425 -9.42 22.24 24.84
CA ASP A 425 -9.17 23.67 25.06
C ASP A 425 -10.27 24.29 25.95
N ASP A 426 -10.06 25.51 26.45
CA ASP A 426 -11.02 26.32 27.22
C ASP A 426 -11.73 25.55 28.35
N ILE A 427 -10.96 25.01 29.29
CA ILE A 427 -11.50 24.20 30.38
C ILE A 427 -12.06 25.11 31.48
N SER A 428 -13.31 24.90 31.91
CA SER A 428 -13.91 25.62 33.04
C SER A 428 -14.73 24.74 33.97
N PHE A 429 -14.83 25.18 35.22
CA PHE A 429 -15.69 24.63 36.26
C PHE A 429 -16.65 25.74 36.67
N ASP A 430 -17.89 25.64 36.20
CA ASP A 430 -18.90 26.69 36.26
C ASP A 430 -20.28 26.12 36.53
N GLU A 431 -21.26 27.00 36.79
CA GLU A 431 -22.68 26.60 36.77
C GLU A 431 -23.01 25.94 35.43
N ALA A 432 -23.76 24.83 35.48
CA ALA A 432 -24.25 24.14 34.31
C ALA A 432 -25.03 25.12 33.43
N PRO A 433 -24.78 25.16 32.10
CA PRO A 433 -25.52 26.04 31.22
C PRO A 433 -27.01 25.72 31.32
N ALA A 434 -27.82 26.76 31.53
CA ALA A 434 -29.28 26.62 31.64
C ALA A 434 -29.92 26.01 30.38
N CYS A 435 -29.20 26.01 29.25
CA CYS A 435 -29.64 25.36 28.03
C CYS A 435 -28.50 24.71 27.25
N LEU A 436 -28.48 23.37 27.24
CA LEU A 436 -27.47 22.58 26.54
C LEU A 436 -27.81 22.46 25.06
N ALA A 437 -26.82 22.57 24.19
CA ALA A 437 -26.98 22.32 22.76
C ALA A 437 -27.20 20.82 22.51
N PRO A 438 -27.93 20.44 21.44
CA PRO A 438 -28.03 19.05 21.03
C PRO A 438 -26.67 18.49 20.60
N THR A 439 -26.59 17.17 20.50
CA THR A 439 -25.40 16.44 20.04
C THR A 439 -25.76 15.52 18.87
N ASN A 440 -24.78 14.92 18.20
CA ASN A 440 -24.99 13.88 17.18
C ASN A 440 -25.96 14.28 16.04
N LEU A 441 -25.88 15.52 15.54
CA LEU A 441 -26.61 15.93 14.33
C LEU A 441 -26.14 15.11 13.12
N ILE A 442 -27.07 14.45 12.46
CA ILE A 442 -26.86 13.67 11.25
C ILE A 442 -27.82 14.11 10.14
N VAL A 443 -27.37 13.93 8.90
CA VAL A 443 -28.15 14.13 7.67
C VAL A 443 -28.25 12.80 6.94
N TYR A 444 -29.43 12.45 6.45
CA TYR A 444 -29.67 11.20 5.72
C TYR A 444 -30.80 11.36 4.71
N ASN A 445 -31.05 10.32 3.89
CA ASN A 445 -32.08 10.31 2.84
C ASN A 445 -32.07 11.56 1.94
N ILE A 446 -30.89 12.02 1.57
CA ILE A 446 -30.73 13.21 0.72
C ILE A 446 -31.33 12.91 -0.66
N THR A 447 -32.32 13.71 -1.08
CA THR A 447 -32.89 13.68 -2.43
C THR A 447 -32.40 14.89 -3.22
N ASP A 448 -32.99 15.14 -4.39
CA ASP A 448 -32.70 16.33 -5.18
C ASP A 448 -33.28 17.62 -4.58
N THR A 449 -34.32 17.51 -3.74
CA THR A 449 -35.05 18.66 -3.21
C THR A 449 -35.33 18.58 -1.71
N THR A 450 -34.94 17.49 -1.06
CA THR A 450 -35.18 17.22 0.36
C THR A 450 -33.98 16.59 1.06
N VAL A 451 -33.98 16.66 2.39
CA VAL A 451 -33.04 15.95 3.28
C VAL A 451 -33.75 15.59 4.57
N ASP A 452 -33.36 14.48 5.19
CA ASP A 452 -33.80 14.14 6.54
C ASP A 452 -32.67 14.47 7.53
N ILE A 453 -33.04 14.94 8.73
CA ILE A 453 -32.08 15.25 9.79
C ILE A 453 -32.51 14.68 11.12
N ASP A 454 -31.54 14.24 11.90
CA ASP A 454 -31.76 13.74 13.27
C ASP A 454 -30.63 14.21 14.18
N TRP A 455 -30.89 14.30 15.48
CA TRP A 455 -29.91 14.71 16.50
C TRP A 455 -30.30 14.16 17.87
N THR A 456 -29.37 14.11 18.80
CA THR A 456 -29.64 13.70 20.19
C THR A 456 -29.85 14.93 21.07
N GLY A 457 -31.06 15.04 21.65
CA GLY A 457 -31.35 16.09 22.63
C GLY A 457 -30.52 15.97 23.91
N SER A 458 -30.15 17.09 24.52
CA SER A 458 -29.35 17.15 25.76
C SER A 458 -29.97 18.11 26.78
N GLY A 459 -29.98 17.71 28.05
CA GLY A 459 -30.51 18.53 29.15
C GLY A 459 -32.04 18.67 29.15
N VAL A 460 -32.53 19.81 29.64
CA VAL A 460 -33.97 20.14 29.66
C VAL A 460 -34.37 20.68 28.29
N VAL A 461 -35.33 20.03 27.65
CA VAL A 461 -35.79 20.37 26.30
C VAL A 461 -37.24 20.86 26.38
N PHE A 462 -37.46 22.09 25.92
CA PHE A 462 -38.78 22.68 25.72
C PHE A 462 -39.20 22.55 24.24
N ASP A 463 -38.30 22.88 23.32
CA ASP A 463 -38.52 22.84 21.87
C ASP A 463 -37.15 22.79 21.15
N TRP A 464 -37.12 22.67 19.83
CA TRP A 464 -35.92 22.73 19.00
C TRP A 464 -36.10 23.74 17.87
N GLU A 465 -34.99 24.20 17.29
CA GLU A 465 -35.03 24.80 15.97
C GLU A 465 -33.85 24.37 15.11
N TYR A 466 -34.07 24.31 13.79
CA TYR A 466 -33.03 24.04 12.81
C TYR A 466 -32.92 25.15 11.76
N VAL A 467 -31.77 25.20 11.10
CA VAL A 467 -31.53 26.02 9.90
C VAL A 467 -30.84 25.16 8.87
N VAL A 468 -31.41 25.08 7.65
CA VAL A 468 -30.71 24.62 6.45
C VAL A 468 -30.41 25.82 5.58
N GLN A 469 -29.13 26.00 5.23
CA GLN A 469 -28.64 27.14 4.47
C GLN A 469 -27.54 26.72 3.50
N ALA A 470 -27.19 27.57 2.54
CA ALA A 470 -26.13 27.26 1.59
C ALA A 470 -24.81 27.00 2.31
N ALA A 471 -24.02 26.03 1.87
CA ALA A 471 -22.77 25.68 2.54
C ALA A 471 -21.79 26.87 2.57
N GLY A 472 -21.09 27.04 3.69
CA GLY A 472 -20.08 28.10 3.88
C GLY A 472 -20.66 29.47 4.26
N THR A 473 -21.93 29.53 4.68
CA THR A 473 -22.54 30.78 5.18
C THR A 473 -22.24 31.06 6.65
N GLY A 474 -21.76 30.07 7.40
CA GLY A 474 -21.32 30.20 8.79
C GLY A 474 -22.47 30.14 9.79
N THR A 475 -22.17 30.17 11.10
CA THR A 475 -23.17 29.95 12.15
C THR A 475 -24.38 30.88 12.03
N PRO A 476 -25.63 30.38 12.07
CA PRO A 476 -26.82 31.20 11.92
C PRO A 476 -26.93 32.29 12.99
N THR A 477 -27.30 33.51 12.59
CA THR A 477 -27.44 34.67 13.49
C THR A 477 -28.90 35.03 13.80
N GLY A 478 -29.85 34.44 13.08
CA GLY A 478 -31.30 34.64 13.25
C GLY A 478 -32.01 33.41 13.81
N SER A 479 -33.33 33.53 13.97
CA SER A 479 -34.20 32.39 14.29
C SER A 479 -34.28 31.40 13.12
N GLY A 480 -34.23 30.12 13.45
CA GLY A 480 -34.51 29.01 12.53
C GLY A 480 -35.99 28.64 12.46
N ILE A 481 -36.24 27.42 12.01
CA ILE A 481 -37.55 26.79 11.95
C ILE A 481 -37.73 25.94 13.21
N GLY A 482 -38.78 26.20 14.00
CA GLY A 482 -39.11 25.45 15.22
C GLY A 482 -39.59 24.02 14.93
N VAL A 483 -39.39 23.09 15.87
CA VAL A 483 -39.61 21.65 15.64
C VAL A 483 -40.23 20.96 16.85
N ASP A 484 -41.48 20.51 16.69
CA ASP A 484 -42.23 19.84 17.75
C ASP A 484 -41.95 18.31 17.86
N TYR A 485 -41.13 17.73 16.98
CA TYR A 485 -40.81 16.29 16.96
C TYR A 485 -39.42 15.97 16.35
N GLN A 486 -38.77 14.90 16.80
CA GLN A 486 -37.44 14.45 16.36
C GLN A 486 -37.48 12.92 16.14
N PRO A 487 -36.94 12.36 15.03
CA PRO A 487 -36.24 13.02 13.91
C PRO A 487 -37.15 13.85 12.99
N ILE A 488 -36.55 14.70 12.14
CA ILE A 488 -37.24 15.38 11.04
C ILE A 488 -37.08 14.56 9.76
N GLU A 489 -38.15 13.90 9.35
CA GLU A 489 -38.19 13.06 8.15
C GLU A 489 -39.15 13.63 7.11
N GLY A 490 -38.66 13.89 5.90
CA GLY A 490 -39.44 14.32 4.74
C GLY A 490 -39.97 15.76 4.79
N GLU A 491 -39.62 16.55 5.81
CA GLU A 491 -40.17 17.91 5.99
C GLU A 491 -39.26 19.03 5.48
N ILE A 492 -37.95 18.80 5.41
CA ILE A 492 -37.02 19.77 4.84
C ILE A 492 -37.11 19.65 3.32
N THR A 493 -37.86 20.57 2.73
CA THR A 493 -38.22 20.57 1.30
C THR A 493 -37.85 21.90 0.65
N GLY A 494 -37.94 21.96 -0.69
CA GLY A 494 -37.67 23.20 -1.44
C GLY A 494 -36.18 23.51 -1.59
N LEU A 495 -35.31 22.53 -1.35
CA LEU A 495 -33.89 22.65 -1.66
C LEU A 495 -33.69 22.62 -3.17
N THR A 496 -32.67 23.35 -3.63
CA THR A 496 -32.26 23.33 -5.04
C THR A 496 -31.43 22.07 -5.33
N PRO A 497 -31.67 21.33 -6.43
CA PRO A 497 -30.86 20.18 -6.84
C PRO A 497 -29.38 20.49 -7.06
N ASN A 498 -28.53 19.49 -6.85
CA ASN A 498 -27.06 19.56 -7.02
C ASN A 498 -26.44 20.81 -6.35
N THR A 499 -26.90 21.14 -5.15
CA THR A 499 -26.49 22.36 -4.42
C THR A 499 -25.96 21.98 -3.03
N PRO A 500 -24.79 22.49 -2.62
CA PRO A 500 -24.23 22.24 -1.30
C PRO A 500 -24.94 23.07 -0.22
N TYR A 501 -25.33 22.42 0.87
CA TYR A 501 -25.99 23.00 2.04
C TYR A 501 -25.24 22.62 3.33
N GLU A 502 -25.51 23.38 4.38
CA GLU A 502 -25.14 23.08 5.76
C GLU A 502 -26.39 23.16 6.65
N VAL A 503 -26.45 22.29 7.66
CA VAL A 503 -27.52 22.28 8.67
C VAL A 503 -26.98 22.55 10.06
N TYR A 504 -27.76 23.30 10.84
CA TYR A 504 -27.56 23.57 12.26
C TYR A 504 -28.83 23.26 13.03
N VAL A 505 -28.69 22.85 14.30
CA VAL A 505 -29.82 22.67 15.22
C VAL A 505 -29.49 23.26 16.60
N ARG A 506 -30.50 23.75 17.34
CA ARG A 506 -30.33 24.19 18.73
C ARG A 506 -31.56 23.91 19.58
N THR A 507 -31.35 23.78 20.89
CA THR A 507 -32.38 23.54 21.90
C THR A 507 -33.01 24.85 22.35
N TYR A 508 -34.31 24.86 22.56
CA TYR A 508 -34.96 25.73 23.53
C TYR A 508 -35.16 24.97 24.81
N CYS A 509 -34.68 25.51 25.92
CA CYS A 509 -34.88 24.91 27.25
C CYS A 509 -36.02 25.60 28.01
N SER A 510 -36.48 26.74 27.51
CA SER A 510 -37.74 27.41 27.86
C SER A 510 -38.12 28.38 26.74
N ALA A 511 -39.31 28.98 26.82
CA ALA A 511 -39.76 29.99 25.85
C ALA A 511 -38.82 31.22 25.69
N SER A 512 -37.86 31.42 26.60
CA SER A 512 -36.91 32.55 26.55
C SER A 512 -35.44 32.14 26.67
N SER A 513 -35.12 30.84 26.66
CA SER A 513 -33.74 30.35 26.81
C SER A 513 -33.43 29.33 25.73
N GLN A 514 -32.36 29.59 24.98
CA GLN A 514 -31.89 28.79 23.84
C GLN A 514 -30.43 28.41 24.05
N SER A 515 -30.02 27.27 23.52
CA SER A 515 -28.63 26.88 23.45
C SER A 515 -27.91 27.61 22.30
N ALA A 516 -26.59 27.47 22.24
CA ALA A 516 -25.84 27.73 21.02
C ALA A 516 -26.26 26.77 19.89
N TRP A 517 -25.97 27.14 18.64
CA TRP A 517 -26.15 26.28 17.47
C TRP A 517 -25.13 25.14 17.46
N PHE A 518 -25.62 23.92 17.27
CA PHE A 518 -24.82 22.74 16.99
C PHE A 518 -24.77 22.52 15.46
N GLY A 519 -23.56 22.41 14.89
CA GLY A 519 -23.29 22.34 13.45
C GLY A 519 -22.04 23.13 13.05
N PRO A 520 -21.71 23.24 11.75
CA PRO A 520 -22.49 22.76 10.60
C PRO A 520 -22.32 21.27 10.35
N VAL A 521 -23.39 20.61 9.88
CA VAL A 521 -23.28 19.34 9.14
C VAL A 521 -23.53 19.63 7.67
N SER A 522 -22.54 19.38 6.81
CA SER A 522 -22.61 19.69 5.38
C SER A 522 -23.18 18.52 4.56
N PHE A 523 -23.97 18.83 3.55
CA PHE A 523 -24.47 17.86 2.57
C PHE A 523 -24.65 18.51 1.19
N THR A 524 -24.84 17.71 0.15
CA THR A 524 -25.16 18.21 -1.21
C THR A 524 -26.37 17.45 -1.71
N THR A 525 -27.41 18.17 -2.14
CA THR A 525 -28.61 17.57 -2.73
C THR A 525 -28.25 16.80 -4.02
N LEU A 526 -29.03 15.76 -4.31
CA LEU A 526 -28.84 14.99 -5.53
C LEU A 526 -29.23 15.80 -6.77
N CYS A 527 -28.87 15.27 -7.94
CA CYS A 527 -29.34 15.81 -9.21
C CYS A 527 -30.80 15.44 -9.44
N SER A 528 -31.60 16.40 -9.92
CA SER A 528 -32.94 16.08 -10.40
C SER A 528 -32.89 15.13 -11.58
N SER A 529 -33.83 14.21 -11.62
CA SER A 529 -33.99 13.32 -12.75
C SER A 529 -34.58 14.04 -13.95
N VAL A 530 -34.16 13.62 -15.14
CA VAL A 530 -34.67 14.11 -16.42
C VAL A 530 -35.39 13.01 -17.18
N THR A 531 -36.19 13.37 -18.18
CA THR A 531 -36.81 12.39 -19.09
C THR A 531 -35.95 12.12 -20.31
N ASP A 532 -35.10 13.08 -20.68
CA ASP A 532 -34.28 13.10 -21.89
C ASP A 532 -33.01 13.90 -21.61
N PHE A 533 -31.89 13.53 -22.22
CA PHE A 533 -30.69 14.36 -22.20
C PHE A 533 -29.82 14.16 -23.44
N VAL A 534 -29.01 15.18 -23.72
CA VAL A 534 -27.91 15.15 -24.69
C VAL A 534 -26.68 15.70 -24.00
N GLU A 535 -25.57 14.97 -24.08
CA GLU A 535 -24.27 15.40 -23.59
C GLU A 535 -23.22 15.21 -24.70
N ASP A 536 -22.68 16.34 -25.16
CA ASP A 536 -21.63 16.45 -26.19
C ASP A 536 -20.30 16.94 -25.61
N PHE A 537 -20.24 17.17 -24.29
CA PHE A 537 -19.10 17.70 -23.55
C PHE A 537 -18.59 19.07 -24.01
N GLU A 538 -19.26 19.75 -24.95
CA GLU A 538 -18.80 21.02 -25.53
C GLU A 538 -18.89 22.18 -24.51
N ALA A 539 -19.80 22.08 -23.54
CA ALA A 539 -19.98 23.06 -22.47
C ALA A 539 -18.96 22.92 -21.32
N THR A 540 -18.12 21.88 -21.32
CA THR A 540 -17.15 21.63 -20.23
C THR A 540 -15.89 22.49 -20.39
N THR A 541 -15.25 22.88 -19.28
CA THR A 541 -13.88 23.43 -19.28
C THR A 541 -12.88 22.30 -19.00
N ALA A 542 -11.62 22.41 -19.42
CA ALA A 542 -10.68 21.27 -19.40
C ALA A 542 -10.57 20.63 -18.00
N SER A 543 -10.68 19.30 -17.95
CA SER A 543 -10.58 18.42 -16.76
C SER A 543 -11.80 18.33 -15.83
N ASN A 544 -12.86 19.12 -16.02
CA ASN A 544 -14.05 19.08 -15.16
C ASN A 544 -15.29 18.59 -15.92
N PHE A 545 -16.05 17.70 -15.29
CA PHE A 545 -17.36 17.27 -15.78
C PHE A 545 -18.39 18.42 -15.72
N SER A 546 -19.41 18.33 -16.57
CA SER A 546 -20.63 19.15 -16.46
C SER A 546 -21.37 18.80 -15.15
N ALA A 547 -22.28 19.68 -14.70
CA ALA A 547 -23.09 19.41 -13.53
C ALA A 547 -23.82 18.06 -13.68
N CYS A 548 -23.85 17.26 -12.61
CA CYS A 548 -24.46 15.92 -12.56
C CYS A 548 -23.75 14.79 -13.29
N TRP A 549 -22.63 15.07 -13.96
CA TRP A 549 -21.70 14.06 -14.44
C TRP A 549 -20.49 13.99 -13.51
N ALA A 550 -20.00 12.79 -13.24
CA ALA A 550 -18.77 12.63 -12.46
C ALA A 550 -18.13 11.27 -12.67
N LYS A 551 -16.80 11.22 -12.53
CA LYS A 551 -16.10 9.97 -12.25
C LYS A 551 -16.51 9.46 -10.86
N VAL A 552 -16.80 8.17 -10.74
CA VAL A 552 -17.10 7.50 -9.48
C VAL A 552 -15.93 6.59 -9.10
N GLY A 553 -15.49 6.66 -7.85
CA GLY A 553 -14.34 5.91 -7.34
C GLY A 553 -12.97 6.50 -7.74
N SER A 554 -11.90 5.92 -7.19
CA SER A 554 -10.51 6.36 -7.41
C SER A 554 -9.83 5.66 -8.61
N SER A 555 -10.28 4.46 -8.97
CA SER A 555 -9.72 3.63 -10.05
C SER A 555 -9.90 4.21 -11.46
N GLY A 556 -8.98 3.85 -12.37
CA GLY A 556 -8.98 4.32 -13.76
C GLY A 556 -8.86 5.84 -13.91
N SER A 557 -9.02 6.34 -15.14
CA SER A 557 -9.07 7.76 -15.45
C SER A 557 -10.26 8.06 -16.34
N ALA A 558 -11.01 9.11 -16.02
CA ALA A 558 -12.06 9.62 -16.88
C ALA A 558 -12.23 11.13 -16.71
N TYR A 559 -12.24 11.86 -17.82
CA TYR A 559 -12.41 13.31 -17.83
C TYR A 559 -12.74 13.83 -19.24
N PRO A 560 -13.48 14.93 -19.37
CA PRO A 560 -13.64 15.61 -20.65
C PRO A 560 -12.31 16.23 -21.13
N GLN A 561 -11.98 16.07 -22.41
CA GLN A 561 -10.74 16.57 -23.02
C GLN A 561 -10.98 17.26 -24.37
N THR A 562 -9.95 17.97 -24.88
CA THR A 562 -9.99 18.78 -26.11
C THR A 562 -9.24 18.16 -27.30
N SER A 563 -8.93 16.86 -27.30
CA SER A 563 -8.02 16.26 -28.29
C SER A 563 -8.59 15.05 -29.04
N THR A 564 -8.51 15.12 -30.38
CA THR A 564 -9.03 14.15 -31.36
C THR A 564 -10.52 13.86 -31.17
N GLY A 565 -11.38 14.82 -31.53
CA GLY A 565 -12.84 14.67 -31.38
C GLY A 565 -13.40 13.45 -32.10
N ILE A 566 -14.40 12.81 -31.50
CA ILE A 566 -15.30 11.88 -32.18
C ILE A 566 -16.34 12.71 -32.97
N ALA A 567 -16.89 13.71 -32.30
CA ALA A 567 -17.61 14.85 -32.86
C ALA A 567 -17.09 16.13 -32.18
N GLY A 568 -17.31 17.29 -32.79
CA GLY A 568 -16.97 18.57 -32.14
C GLY A 568 -15.49 18.75 -31.74
N ASN A 569 -15.27 19.54 -30.69
CA ASN A 569 -13.95 19.87 -30.14
C ASN A 569 -13.65 19.12 -28.84
N ARG A 570 -14.64 18.48 -28.22
CA ARG A 570 -14.50 17.81 -26.93
C ARG A 570 -15.13 16.42 -26.94
N ASN A 571 -14.65 15.58 -26.05
CA ASN A 571 -15.21 14.25 -25.80
C ASN A 571 -14.84 13.78 -24.39
N LEU A 572 -15.50 12.72 -23.93
CA LEU A 572 -15.10 12.01 -22.71
C LEU A 572 -13.92 11.07 -23.02
N TYR A 573 -12.82 11.25 -22.31
CA TYR A 573 -11.73 10.28 -22.24
C TYR A 573 -12.01 9.27 -21.13
N MET A 574 -11.79 7.98 -21.38
CA MET A 574 -11.82 6.95 -20.35
C MET A 574 -10.65 5.98 -20.52
N TYR A 575 -10.02 5.57 -19.43
CA TYR A 575 -8.86 4.67 -19.43
C TYR A 575 -8.82 3.80 -18.19
N SER A 576 -8.55 2.51 -18.40
CA SER A 576 -8.17 1.55 -17.36
C SER A 576 -6.66 1.32 -17.39
N SER A 577 -6.01 1.25 -16.23
CA SER A 577 -4.59 0.87 -16.16
C SER A 577 -4.39 -0.64 -16.01
N SER A 578 -5.42 -1.35 -15.53
CA SER A 578 -5.46 -2.81 -15.32
C SER A 578 -6.91 -3.29 -15.26
N SER A 579 -7.11 -4.61 -15.25
CA SER A 579 -8.44 -5.24 -15.05
C SER A 579 -9.12 -4.86 -13.73
N THR A 580 -8.35 -4.46 -12.71
CA THR A 580 -8.82 -4.03 -11.38
C THR A 580 -8.96 -2.51 -11.24
N SER A 581 -8.40 -1.73 -12.18
CA SER A 581 -8.40 -0.26 -12.16
C SER A 581 -9.24 0.29 -13.32
N ARG A 582 -10.55 0.04 -13.25
CA ARG A 582 -11.53 0.42 -14.28
C ARG A 582 -12.12 1.79 -13.98
N ALA A 583 -12.27 2.63 -14.99
CA ALA A 583 -12.90 3.94 -14.80
C ALA A 583 -14.42 3.80 -14.89
N VAL A 584 -15.14 4.42 -13.95
CA VAL A 584 -16.62 4.50 -13.97
C VAL A 584 -17.03 5.96 -14.00
N VAL A 585 -17.97 6.30 -14.90
CA VAL A 585 -18.54 7.65 -15.02
C VAL A 585 -20.04 7.55 -14.88
N LYS A 586 -20.62 8.28 -13.92
CA LYS A 586 -22.08 8.39 -13.77
C LYS A 586 -22.64 9.50 -14.65
N MET A 587 -23.85 9.28 -15.13
CA MET A 587 -24.64 10.21 -15.93
C MET A 587 -25.68 10.93 -15.04
N ILE A 588 -26.40 11.87 -15.64
CA ILE A 588 -27.59 12.46 -15.02
C ILE A 588 -28.66 11.37 -14.75
N PRO A 589 -29.35 11.39 -13.59
CA PRO A 589 -30.43 10.44 -13.32
C PRO A 589 -31.60 10.64 -14.30
N VAL A 590 -32.28 9.55 -14.65
CA VAL A 590 -33.46 9.57 -15.51
C VAL A 590 -34.67 8.97 -14.81
N SER A 591 -35.85 9.55 -15.00
CA SER A 591 -37.08 9.14 -14.28
C SER A 591 -37.94 8.11 -15.02
N ASN A 592 -37.55 7.75 -16.25
CA ASN A 592 -38.35 6.96 -17.20
C ASN A 592 -37.59 5.76 -17.78
N ALA A 593 -36.50 5.31 -17.12
CA ALA A 593 -35.68 4.18 -17.58
C ALA A 593 -36.45 2.86 -17.66
N ASP A 594 -37.42 2.63 -16.78
CA ASP A 594 -38.25 1.44 -16.70
C ASP A 594 -39.46 1.46 -17.65
N ALA A 595 -39.74 2.61 -18.28
CA ALA A 595 -40.91 2.78 -19.14
C ALA A 595 -40.79 2.07 -20.50
N GLY A 596 -39.59 1.65 -20.92
CA GLY A 596 -39.36 0.98 -22.21
C GLY A 596 -39.65 1.85 -23.44
N THR A 597 -39.61 3.17 -23.30
CA THR A 597 -39.97 4.15 -24.34
C THR A 597 -38.78 4.86 -24.97
N HIS A 598 -37.58 4.68 -24.40
CA HIS A 598 -36.36 5.41 -24.75
C HIS A 598 -35.20 4.46 -25.01
N ARG A 599 -34.19 4.96 -25.72
CA ARG A 599 -32.93 4.26 -26.02
C ARG A 599 -31.75 5.13 -25.62
N MET A 600 -30.64 4.46 -25.33
CA MET A 600 -29.35 5.09 -25.15
C MET A 600 -28.60 5.06 -26.50
N SER A 601 -28.10 6.21 -26.93
CA SER A 601 -27.26 6.33 -28.14
C SER A 601 -25.99 7.11 -27.80
N MET A 602 -24.84 6.66 -28.28
CA MET A 602 -23.57 7.39 -28.16
C MET A 602 -22.61 6.99 -29.28
N LYS A 603 -21.55 7.78 -29.47
CA LYS A 603 -20.42 7.42 -30.34
C LYS A 603 -19.22 7.02 -29.51
N VAL A 604 -18.52 5.98 -29.96
CA VAL A 604 -17.34 5.44 -29.27
C VAL A 604 -16.24 5.05 -30.26
N ARG A 605 -14.98 5.31 -29.91
CA ARG A 605 -13.82 4.72 -30.60
C ARG A 605 -12.67 4.48 -29.65
N ALA A 606 -11.72 3.65 -30.08
CA ALA A 606 -10.45 3.55 -29.38
C ALA A 606 -9.63 4.82 -29.60
N ASN A 607 -8.87 5.23 -28.61
CA ASN A 607 -7.97 6.36 -28.74
C ASN A 607 -6.66 5.95 -29.45
N PHE A 608 -5.99 4.92 -28.93
CA PHE A 608 -4.68 4.47 -29.43
C PHE A 608 -4.67 3.02 -29.93
N THR A 609 -5.43 2.12 -29.30
CA THR A 609 -5.44 0.69 -29.62
C THR A 609 -6.86 0.17 -29.64
N ALA A 610 -7.30 -0.41 -30.76
CA ALA A 610 -8.61 -1.05 -30.88
C ALA A 610 -8.69 -2.33 -30.04
N GLY A 611 -9.90 -2.72 -29.65
CA GLY A 611 -10.20 -3.94 -28.88
C GLY A 611 -10.65 -3.69 -27.45
N GLU A 612 -10.68 -2.44 -26.99
CA GLU A 612 -11.21 -2.11 -25.66
C GLU A 612 -12.74 -2.16 -25.65
N THR A 613 -13.30 -2.55 -24.50
CA THR A 613 -14.76 -2.62 -24.29
C THR A 613 -15.26 -1.39 -23.55
N LEU A 614 -16.33 -0.77 -24.04
CA LEU A 614 -17.14 0.16 -23.26
C LEU A 614 -18.37 -0.58 -22.73
N GLU A 615 -18.61 -0.54 -21.43
CA GLU A 615 -19.83 -1.05 -20.82
C GLU A 615 -20.78 0.09 -20.46
N LEU A 616 -22.04 -0.03 -20.86
CA LEU A 616 -23.17 0.74 -20.33
C LEU A 616 -23.84 -0.05 -19.22
N GLY A 617 -24.09 0.61 -18.11
CA GLY A 617 -24.76 0.04 -16.96
C GLY A 617 -25.51 1.09 -16.14
N TYR A 618 -25.87 0.72 -14.93
CA TYR A 618 -26.39 1.65 -13.92
C TYR A 618 -25.73 1.38 -12.56
N LEU A 619 -25.79 2.36 -11.66
CA LEU A 619 -25.28 2.23 -10.29
C LEU A 619 -26.45 2.04 -9.33
N THR A 620 -26.40 1.02 -8.46
CA THR A 620 -27.38 0.92 -7.35
C THR A 620 -27.03 1.89 -6.22
N ASN A 621 -25.77 2.30 -6.10
CA ASN A 621 -25.32 3.43 -5.28
C ASN A 621 -24.50 4.41 -6.16
N PRO A 622 -25.03 5.61 -6.48
CA PRO A 622 -24.34 6.60 -7.33
C PRO A 622 -23.00 7.14 -6.80
N SER A 623 -22.61 6.78 -5.58
CA SER A 623 -21.34 7.14 -4.96
C SER A 623 -20.33 6.00 -4.90
N ASP A 624 -20.73 4.77 -5.27
CA ASP A 624 -19.87 3.58 -5.22
C ASP A 624 -19.78 2.87 -6.57
N ALA A 625 -18.60 2.93 -7.18
CA ALA A 625 -18.31 2.32 -8.48
C ALA A 625 -18.46 0.79 -8.50
N ASN A 626 -18.36 0.12 -7.33
CA ASN A 626 -18.51 -1.34 -7.23
C ASN A 626 -19.97 -1.79 -7.39
N THR A 627 -20.92 -0.87 -7.29
CA THR A 627 -22.35 -1.15 -7.48
C THR A 627 -22.81 -1.11 -8.94
N PHE A 628 -21.86 -1.02 -9.88
CA PHE A 628 -22.16 -1.00 -11.30
C PHE A 628 -22.74 -2.33 -11.78
N VAL A 629 -23.95 -2.25 -12.34
CA VAL A 629 -24.64 -3.37 -12.99
C VAL A 629 -24.58 -3.15 -14.50
N SER A 630 -23.88 -4.04 -15.21
CA SER A 630 -23.71 -3.98 -16.68
C SER A 630 -25.01 -4.35 -17.39
N ILE A 631 -25.40 -3.58 -18.42
CA ILE A 631 -26.60 -3.79 -19.24
C ILE A 631 -26.19 -4.25 -20.64
N SER A 632 -25.24 -3.53 -21.24
CA SER A 632 -24.85 -3.71 -22.64
C SER A 632 -23.40 -3.24 -22.81
N SER A 633 -22.72 -3.74 -23.83
CA SER A 633 -21.33 -3.38 -24.09
C SER A 633 -21.04 -3.32 -25.58
N ILE A 634 -19.96 -2.63 -25.93
CA ILE A 634 -19.44 -2.53 -27.28
C ILE A 634 -17.91 -2.60 -27.28
N VAL A 635 -17.35 -3.38 -28.20
CA VAL A 635 -15.90 -3.48 -28.41
C VAL A 635 -15.49 -2.54 -29.54
N THR A 636 -14.59 -1.63 -29.24
CA THR A 636 -14.04 -0.71 -30.24
C THR A 636 -13.18 -1.44 -31.27
N ASN A 637 -13.42 -1.20 -32.56
CA ASN A 637 -12.67 -1.85 -33.64
C ASN A 637 -11.79 -0.90 -34.47
N SER A 638 -11.80 0.40 -34.15
CA SER A 638 -11.07 1.41 -34.90
C SER A 638 -10.55 2.52 -33.98
N THR A 639 -9.39 3.06 -34.33
CA THR A 639 -8.80 4.25 -33.72
C THR A 639 -9.11 5.52 -34.50
N THR A 640 -9.70 5.43 -35.69
CA THR A 640 -9.95 6.60 -36.57
C THR A 640 -11.42 6.81 -36.90
N VAL A 641 -12.23 5.74 -36.86
CA VAL A 641 -13.65 5.77 -37.17
C VAL A 641 -14.45 5.52 -35.89
N ALA A 642 -15.42 6.38 -35.60
CA ALA A 642 -16.32 6.20 -34.48
C ALA A 642 -17.45 5.22 -34.81
N GLN A 643 -17.72 4.29 -33.89
CA GLN A 643 -18.87 3.40 -33.93
C GLN A 643 -20.06 4.09 -33.26
N ASN A 644 -21.25 3.91 -33.82
CA ASN A 644 -22.49 4.20 -33.10
C ASN A 644 -22.81 3.04 -32.16
N PHE A 645 -23.00 3.35 -30.89
CA PHE A 645 -23.51 2.42 -29.89
C PHE A 645 -24.93 2.81 -29.52
N VAL A 646 -25.91 2.03 -30.00
CA VAL A 646 -27.33 2.24 -29.74
C VAL A 646 -27.87 1.01 -29.03
N THR A 647 -28.54 1.21 -27.90
CA THR A 647 -29.13 0.13 -27.12
C THR A 647 -30.43 0.57 -26.47
N THR A 648 -31.38 -0.36 -26.30
CA THR A 648 -32.64 -0.13 -25.59
C THR A 648 -32.58 -0.89 -24.27
N PRO A 649 -32.19 -0.24 -23.16
CA PRO A 649 -32.08 -0.91 -21.87
C PRO A 649 -33.41 -1.57 -21.47
N THR A 650 -33.36 -2.83 -21.05
CA THR A 650 -34.52 -3.59 -20.55
C THR A 650 -34.29 -4.04 -19.12
N GLY A 651 -35.35 -4.15 -18.32
CA GLY A 651 -35.24 -4.62 -16.93
C GLY A 651 -34.64 -3.60 -15.97
N MET A 652 -34.78 -2.31 -16.28
CA MET A 652 -34.31 -1.22 -15.41
C MET A 652 -35.10 -1.18 -14.10
N PRO A 653 -34.46 -0.82 -12.96
CA PRO A 653 -35.17 -0.66 -11.70
C PRO A 653 -36.18 0.48 -11.78
N SER A 654 -37.29 0.35 -11.03
CA SER A 654 -38.32 1.39 -10.96
C SER A 654 -37.82 2.64 -10.24
N GLY A 655 -38.23 3.82 -10.72
CA GLY A 655 -37.85 5.11 -10.15
C GLY A 655 -36.70 5.79 -10.89
N SER A 656 -36.05 6.76 -10.24
CA SER A 656 -34.92 7.49 -10.82
C SER A 656 -33.69 6.60 -10.94
N VAL A 657 -33.18 6.42 -12.15
CA VAL A 657 -32.02 5.56 -12.44
C VAL A 657 -30.81 6.39 -12.84
N VAL A 658 -29.65 6.11 -12.26
CA VAL A 658 -28.37 6.70 -12.65
C VAL A 658 -27.63 5.74 -13.59
N PHE A 659 -27.70 6.01 -14.89
CA PHE A 659 -26.86 5.32 -15.87
C PHE A 659 -25.38 5.63 -15.63
N ALA A 660 -24.52 4.71 -16.05
CA ALA A 660 -23.09 4.85 -15.95
C ALA A 660 -22.36 4.15 -17.10
N LEU A 661 -21.15 4.64 -17.41
CA LEU A 661 -20.19 3.99 -18.30
C LEU A 661 -19.06 3.39 -17.49
N ARG A 662 -18.56 2.22 -17.90
CA ARG A 662 -17.38 1.59 -17.32
C ARG A 662 -16.42 1.12 -18.42
N THR A 663 -15.12 1.39 -18.27
CA THR A 663 -14.10 0.84 -19.19
C THR A 663 -14.00 -0.65 -19.03
N GLY A 664 -13.58 -1.39 -20.06
CA GLY A 664 -13.29 -2.82 -20.02
C GLY A 664 -12.12 -3.17 -19.11
N THR A 665 -11.54 -4.34 -19.31
CA THR A 665 -10.41 -4.85 -18.51
C THR A 665 -9.07 -4.65 -19.18
N MET A 666 -9.04 -4.20 -20.44
CA MET A 666 -7.79 -3.94 -21.14
C MET A 666 -7.19 -2.62 -20.65
N SER A 667 -5.88 -2.46 -20.88
CA SER A 667 -5.17 -1.21 -20.54
C SER A 667 -5.19 -0.25 -21.72
N TYR A 668 -6.34 -0.09 -22.38
CA TYR A 668 -6.53 0.78 -23.54
C TYR A 668 -7.45 1.94 -23.18
N SER A 669 -7.37 3.02 -23.96
CA SER A 669 -8.21 4.21 -23.74
C SER A 669 -9.30 4.32 -24.78
N LEU A 670 -10.46 4.76 -24.32
CA LEU A 670 -11.68 5.00 -25.07
C LEU A 670 -11.94 6.49 -25.16
N LEU A 671 -12.55 6.87 -26.27
CA LEU A 671 -13.19 8.16 -26.44
C LEU A 671 -14.69 7.90 -26.58
N VAL A 672 -15.51 8.67 -25.86
CA VAL A 672 -16.98 8.59 -25.90
C VAL A 672 -17.55 9.99 -26.08
N ASP A 673 -18.58 10.11 -26.91
CA ASP A 673 -19.16 11.41 -27.26
C ASP A 673 -20.61 11.27 -27.75
N ASP A 674 -21.31 12.39 -27.94
CA ASP A 674 -22.69 12.47 -28.42
C ASP A 674 -23.65 11.54 -27.64
N ILE A 675 -23.58 11.53 -26.30
CA ILE A 675 -24.38 10.64 -25.46
C ILE A 675 -25.81 11.17 -25.35
N LYS A 676 -26.79 10.31 -25.62
CA LYS A 676 -28.22 10.66 -25.66
C LYS A 676 -29.07 9.61 -24.97
N TRP A 677 -29.95 10.08 -24.10
CA TRP A 677 -31.14 9.35 -23.69
C TRP A 677 -32.33 9.99 -24.39
N GLU A 678 -32.90 9.28 -25.37
CA GLU A 678 -33.90 9.82 -26.29
C GLU A 678 -35.01 8.81 -26.58
N PRO A 679 -36.20 9.24 -27.02
CA PRO A 679 -37.29 8.33 -27.36
C PRO A 679 -36.87 7.33 -28.44
N ILE A 680 -37.43 6.12 -28.38
CA ILE A 680 -37.26 5.12 -29.46
C ILE A 680 -37.94 5.68 -30.73
N PRO A 681 -37.28 5.69 -31.91
CA PRO A 681 -37.88 6.21 -33.13
C PRO A 681 -39.14 5.43 -33.46
N SER A 682 -40.19 6.14 -33.87
CA SER A 682 -41.49 5.52 -34.21
C SER A 682 -41.66 5.26 -35.71
N ASN A 683 -40.78 5.82 -36.56
CA ASN A 683 -40.82 5.67 -38.01
C ASN A 683 -39.42 5.36 -38.57
N PRO A 684 -39.32 4.57 -39.66
CA PRO A 684 -38.07 4.39 -40.39
C PRO A 684 -37.49 5.72 -40.91
N PRO A 685 -36.16 5.82 -41.12
CA PRO A 685 -35.54 7.05 -41.61
C PRO A 685 -35.94 7.38 -43.05
N ALA A 686 -35.66 8.62 -43.48
CA ALA A 686 -35.74 9.01 -44.89
C ALA A 686 -34.61 8.36 -45.72
N CYS A 687 -34.74 8.36 -47.05
CA CYS A 687 -33.66 7.86 -47.92
C CYS A 687 -32.47 8.83 -47.99
N ALA A 688 -31.27 8.27 -48.18
CA ALA A 688 -30.03 9.03 -48.29
C ALA A 688 -30.04 9.95 -49.53
N THR A 689 -29.44 11.14 -49.39
CA THR A 689 -29.27 12.12 -50.46
C THR A 689 -27.81 12.20 -50.90
N ASN A 690 -27.56 12.79 -52.08
CA ASN A 690 -26.23 12.94 -52.68
C ASN A 690 -25.44 11.63 -52.79
N VAL A 691 -26.15 10.53 -53.07
CA VAL A 691 -25.57 9.23 -53.35
C VAL A 691 -24.79 9.30 -54.67
N VAL A 692 -23.46 9.21 -54.59
CA VAL A 692 -22.56 9.32 -55.76
C VAL A 692 -21.46 8.27 -55.70
N ALA A 693 -20.94 7.88 -56.88
CA ALA A 693 -19.73 7.07 -57.02
C ALA A 693 -18.59 7.98 -57.50
N ASN A 694 -17.54 8.13 -56.68
CA ASN A 694 -16.39 8.98 -57.00
C ASN A 694 -15.27 8.12 -57.61
N PRO A 695 -14.86 8.35 -58.88
CA PRO A 695 -13.76 7.61 -59.49
C PRO A 695 -12.44 7.79 -58.76
N ASP A 696 -11.64 6.72 -58.74
CA ASP A 696 -10.24 6.76 -58.31
C ASP A 696 -9.38 7.61 -59.27
N ALA A 697 -8.35 8.25 -58.73
CA ALA A 697 -7.50 9.17 -59.47
C ALA A 697 -6.62 8.47 -60.53
N ASN A 698 -6.25 7.20 -60.30
CA ASN A 698 -5.38 6.41 -61.16
C ASN A 698 -6.18 5.39 -61.99
N CYS A 699 -7.22 4.79 -61.42
CA CYS A 699 -8.01 3.72 -62.04
C CYS A 699 -9.34 4.18 -62.65
N GLY A 700 -9.69 5.48 -62.51
CA GLY A 700 -10.98 5.99 -62.97
C GLY A 700 -12.15 5.29 -62.27
N ASN A 701 -13.25 5.00 -62.97
CA ASN A 701 -14.41 4.34 -62.35
C ASN A 701 -14.21 2.84 -62.07
N PHE A 702 -13.04 2.23 -62.33
CA PHE A 702 -12.79 0.82 -62.04
C PHE A 702 -12.72 0.57 -60.53
N ALA A 703 -12.02 1.45 -59.82
CA ALA A 703 -12.11 1.61 -58.37
C ALA A 703 -12.93 2.88 -58.08
N SER A 704 -13.89 2.83 -57.16
CA SER A 704 -14.74 3.98 -56.85
C SER A 704 -15.11 4.01 -55.38
N THR A 705 -15.12 5.21 -54.80
CA THR A 705 -15.66 5.44 -53.46
C THR A 705 -17.09 5.92 -53.58
N LEU A 706 -18.04 5.10 -53.14
CA LEU A 706 -19.44 5.48 -52.97
C LEU A 706 -19.54 6.43 -51.77
N SER A 707 -20.33 7.50 -51.86
CA SER A 707 -20.55 8.43 -50.75
C SER A 707 -21.97 9.00 -50.74
N TRP A 708 -22.48 9.38 -49.56
CA TRP A 708 -23.81 9.99 -49.37
C TRP A 708 -23.82 10.94 -48.16
N ASP A 709 -24.87 11.76 -48.06
CA ASP A 709 -25.07 12.64 -46.89
C ASP A 709 -25.60 11.89 -45.68
N THR A 710 -25.35 12.44 -44.49
CA THR A 710 -25.98 11.96 -43.26
C THR A 710 -27.51 12.13 -43.28
N VAL A 711 -28.23 11.14 -42.75
CA VAL A 711 -29.69 11.11 -42.64
C VAL A 711 -30.11 11.21 -41.17
N SER A 712 -31.05 12.10 -40.86
CA SER A 712 -31.62 12.21 -39.50
C SER A 712 -32.35 10.94 -39.10
N ASP A 713 -32.24 10.56 -37.82
CA ASP A 713 -32.86 9.38 -37.22
C ASP A 713 -32.38 8.03 -37.77
N ALA A 714 -31.33 8.00 -38.60
CA ALA A 714 -30.69 6.76 -39.04
C ALA A 714 -29.66 6.28 -38.02
N ASP A 715 -29.81 5.04 -37.55
CA ASP A 715 -28.83 4.37 -36.68
C ASP A 715 -27.65 3.81 -37.52
N GLY A 716 -27.87 3.52 -38.81
CA GLY A 716 -26.85 3.11 -39.77
C GLY A 716 -27.35 3.02 -41.22
N TYR A 717 -26.52 2.50 -42.12
CA TYR A 717 -26.77 2.37 -43.55
C TYR A 717 -26.51 0.94 -44.05
N LYS A 718 -27.35 0.49 -44.99
CA LYS A 718 -27.18 -0.76 -45.75
C LYS A 718 -26.89 -0.44 -47.22
N ILE A 719 -26.01 -1.22 -47.84
CA ILE A 719 -25.71 -1.15 -49.27
C ILE A 719 -26.26 -2.39 -49.96
N THR A 720 -27.04 -2.17 -51.01
CA THR A 720 -27.40 -3.20 -51.98
C THR A 720 -26.80 -2.83 -53.32
N MET A 721 -26.15 -3.78 -54.00
CA MET A 721 -25.48 -3.56 -55.28
C MET A 721 -25.61 -4.78 -56.19
N GLY A 722 -25.82 -4.55 -57.49
CA GLY A 722 -25.89 -5.58 -58.50
C GLY A 722 -25.42 -5.13 -59.88
N THR A 723 -25.31 -6.07 -60.80
CA THR A 723 -24.93 -5.83 -62.21
C THR A 723 -26.14 -5.57 -63.14
N THR A 724 -27.35 -5.66 -62.59
CA THR A 724 -28.62 -5.36 -63.28
C THR A 724 -29.46 -4.39 -62.44
N PRO A 725 -30.37 -3.60 -63.05
CA PRO A 725 -31.26 -2.72 -62.28
C PRO A 725 -32.07 -3.50 -61.24
N GLY A 726 -32.05 -3.06 -59.99
CA GLY A 726 -32.67 -3.74 -58.85
C GLY A 726 -31.95 -5.00 -58.37
N GLY A 727 -30.76 -5.30 -58.92
CA GLY A 727 -29.98 -6.48 -58.57
C GLY A 727 -29.27 -6.34 -57.22
N ASN A 728 -29.03 -7.49 -56.58
CA ASN A 728 -28.29 -7.63 -55.33
C ASN A 728 -27.21 -8.73 -55.42
N ASP A 729 -26.77 -9.03 -56.64
CA ASP A 729 -25.80 -10.10 -56.95
C ASP A 729 -24.37 -9.80 -56.49
N ILE A 730 -24.07 -8.55 -56.08
CA ILE A 730 -22.76 -8.12 -55.60
C ILE A 730 -22.79 -7.86 -54.10
N LEU A 731 -23.75 -7.06 -53.64
CA LEU A 731 -24.02 -6.80 -52.22
C LEU A 731 -25.52 -6.90 -51.99
N ASP A 732 -25.94 -7.64 -50.96
CA ASP A 732 -27.33 -7.75 -50.55
C ASP A 732 -27.50 -7.21 -49.13
N ASN A 733 -28.04 -5.98 -49.02
CA ASN A 733 -28.29 -5.31 -47.73
C ASN A 733 -27.11 -5.32 -46.75
N LEU A 734 -25.88 -5.15 -47.25
CA LEU A 734 -24.68 -5.11 -46.42
C LEU A 734 -24.75 -3.93 -45.45
N ASN A 735 -24.89 -4.21 -44.15
CA ASN A 735 -24.87 -3.19 -43.10
C ASN A 735 -23.42 -2.72 -42.85
N ILE A 736 -23.19 -1.42 -43.05
CA ILE A 736 -21.87 -0.79 -42.90
C ILE A 736 -21.82 0.18 -41.70
N GLY A 737 -22.85 0.16 -40.84
CA GLY A 737 -22.95 1.06 -39.70
C GLY A 737 -23.19 2.50 -40.13
N SER A 738 -22.55 3.46 -39.45
CA SER A 738 -22.80 4.90 -39.63
C SER A 738 -21.79 5.61 -40.53
N VAL A 739 -20.92 4.87 -41.22
CA VAL A 739 -20.01 5.45 -42.21
C VAL A 739 -20.81 6.03 -43.37
N LEU A 740 -20.28 7.09 -43.99
CA LEU A 740 -20.93 7.82 -45.10
C LEU A 740 -20.27 7.52 -46.45
N SER A 741 -19.43 6.49 -46.50
CA SER A 741 -18.72 6.08 -47.71
C SER A 741 -18.40 4.60 -47.73
N TYR A 742 -18.25 4.04 -48.94
CA TYR A 742 -17.86 2.65 -49.17
C TYR A 742 -16.98 2.54 -50.41
N SER A 743 -15.77 1.97 -50.26
CA SER A 743 -14.87 1.73 -51.39
C SER A 743 -15.25 0.44 -52.12
N PHE A 744 -15.31 0.50 -53.44
CA PHE A 744 -15.70 -0.61 -54.30
C PHE A 744 -14.82 -0.67 -55.54
N THR A 745 -14.30 -1.86 -55.85
CA THR A 745 -13.62 -2.15 -57.11
C THR A 745 -14.48 -3.15 -57.87
N GLY A 746 -14.84 -2.81 -59.10
CA GLY A 746 -15.74 -3.62 -59.92
C GLY A 746 -15.04 -4.32 -61.08
N THR A 747 -15.71 -5.28 -61.70
CA THR A 747 -15.26 -5.93 -62.94
C THR A 747 -15.17 -4.91 -64.07
N MET A 748 -14.18 -5.03 -64.96
CA MET A 748 -13.98 -4.10 -66.08
C MET A 748 -15.23 -3.96 -66.98
N ASN A 749 -15.44 -2.76 -67.51
CA ASN A 749 -16.53 -2.44 -68.44
C ASN A 749 -17.92 -2.94 -68.00
N THR A 750 -18.17 -2.97 -66.69
CA THR A 750 -19.38 -3.51 -66.08
C THR A 750 -20.20 -2.38 -65.49
N MET A 751 -21.51 -2.41 -65.73
CA MET A 751 -22.44 -1.44 -65.17
C MET A 751 -22.95 -1.97 -63.84
N TYR A 752 -22.78 -1.16 -62.79
CA TYR A 752 -23.27 -1.47 -61.45
C TYR A 752 -24.43 -0.55 -61.09
N TYR A 753 -25.40 -1.12 -60.39
CA TYR A 753 -26.56 -0.46 -59.82
C TYR A 753 -26.48 -0.64 -58.31
N PHE A 754 -26.65 0.44 -57.54
CA PHE A 754 -26.58 0.37 -56.09
C PHE A 754 -27.57 1.31 -55.42
N THR A 755 -28.02 0.91 -54.22
CA THR A 755 -28.92 1.68 -53.37
C THR A 755 -28.34 1.78 -51.97
N ILE A 756 -28.43 2.97 -51.37
CA ILE A 756 -28.10 3.21 -49.96
C ILE A 756 -29.39 3.30 -49.18
N THR A 757 -29.57 2.39 -48.22
CA THR A 757 -30.77 2.28 -47.39
C THR A 757 -30.44 2.60 -45.94
N PRO A 758 -30.72 3.81 -45.46
CA PRO A 758 -30.66 4.15 -44.04
C PRO A 758 -31.64 3.28 -43.23
N PHE A 759 -31.29 2.92 -42.01
CA PHE A 759 -32.17 2.15 -41.12
C PHE A 759 -32.09 2.64 -39.68
N ASN A 760 -33.14 2.35 -38.90
CA ASN A 760 -33.16 2.52 -37.45
C ASN A 760 -33.98 1.41 -36.76
N GLY A 761 -34.16 1.51 -35.44
CA GLY A 761 -34.97 0.56 -34.68
C GLY A 761 -36.43 0.37 -35.14
N ALA A 762 -37.00 1.32 -35.89
CA ALA A 762 -38.35 1.20 -36.47
C ALA A 762 -38.37 0.51 -37.85
N GLY A 763 -37.22 0.39 -38.51
CA GLY A 763 -37.05 -0.33 -39.77
C GLY A 763 -36.16 0.37 -40.79
N ASP A 764 -36.14 -0.19 -42.00
CA ASP A 764 -35.36 0.30 -43.14
C ASP A 764 -36.13 1.39 -43.90
N ALA A 765 -35.42 2.41 -44.41
CA ALA A 765 -35.98 3.41 -45.30
C ALA A 765 -36.55 2.74 -46.57
N THR A 766 -37.77 3.09 -46.95
CA THR A 766 -38.43 2.50 -48.13
C THR A 766 -38.39 3.43 -49.33
N GLY A 767 -38.16 2.89 -50.53
CA GLY A 767 -38.25 3.64 -51.79
C GLY A 767 -37.00 4.47 -52.13
N CYS A 768 -35.83 4.06 -51.66
CA CYS A 768 -34.57 4.74 -51.94
C CYS A 768 -34.19 4.62 -53.41
N THR A 769 -33.60 5.69 -53.94
CA THR A 769 -33.29 5.78 -55.37
C THR A 769 -32.02 4.99 -55.69
N GLU A 770 -32.11 4.14 -56.71
CA GLU A 770 -30.97 3.39 -57.24
C GLU A 770 -30.10 4.30 -58.11
N VAL A 771 -28.79 4.25 -57.90
CA VAL A 771 -27.77 4.98 -58.66
C VAL A 771 -26.94 3.96 -59.45
N SER A 772 -26.41 4.37 -60.60
CA SER A 772 -25.58 3.49 -61.44
C SER A 772 -24.32 4.16 -61.96
N PHE A 773 -23.25 3.40 -62.12
CA PHE A 773 -22.02 3.80 -62.80
C PHE A 773 -21.44 2.64 -63.62
N THR A 774 -20.55 2.93 -64.56
CA THR A 774 -19.84 1.94 -65.37
C THR A 774 -18.35 2.01 -65.09
N THR A 775 -17.76 0.86 -64.77
CA THR A 775 -16.32 0.73 -64.51
C THR A 775 -15.50 0.93 -65.78
N ASN A 776 -14.24 1.35 -65.62
CA ASN A 776 -13.33 1.55 -66.74
C ASN A 776 -13.13 0.24 -67.53
N ALA A 777 -13.03 0.35 -68.86
CA ALA A 777 -12.84 -0.80 -69.74
C ALA A 777 -11.41 -1.38 -69.69
N ASN A 778 -10.44 -0.62 -69.17
CA ASN A 778 -9.04 -1.02 -69.09
C ASN A 778 -8.56 -1.36 -67.66
N GLY A 779 -9.45 -1.43 -66.67
CA GLY A 779 -9.04 -1.67 -65.28
C GLY A 779 -8.10 -0.59 -64.71
N CYS A 780 -7.17 -0.98 -63.85
CA CYS A 780 -5.98 -0.20 -63.47
C CYS A 780 -4.76 -0.47 -64.37
N TYR A 781 -4.92 -1.26 -65.45
CA TYR A 781 -3.81 -1.78 -66.24
C TYR A 781 -2.98 -0.72 -66.95
N CYS A 782 -1.67 -0.70 -66.67
CA CYS A 782 -0.69 0.06 -67.42
C CYS A 782 0.08 -0.81 -68.44
N ILE A 783 0.27 -0.31 -69.65
CA ILE A 783 1.15 -0.92 -70.65
C ILE A 783 2.57 -0.42 -70.38
N SER A 784 3.46 -1.32 -69.94
CA SER A 784 4.90 -1.07 -69.92
C SER A 784 5.40 -0.79 -71.34
N ASN A 785 6.19 0.27 -71.53
CA ASN A 785 6.62 0.73 -72.84
C ASN A 785 8.13 1.06 -72.88
N PRO A 786 9.02 0.06 -72.71
CA PRO A 786 10.45 0.31 -72.77
C PRO A 786 10.84 0.77 -74.19
N SER A 787 11.63 1.83 -74.25
CA SER A 787 12.04 2.50 -75.49
C SER A 787 13.11 1.76 -76.30
N SER A 788 13.84 0.83 -75.69
CA SER A 788 14.86 -0.03 -76.32
C SER A 788 15.16 -1.26 -75.46
N ASN A 789 15.86 -2.25 -76.01
CA ASN A 789 16.49 -3.38 -75.29
C ASN A 789 17.96 -3.51 -75.77
N ASP A 790 18.79 -4.28 -75.07
CA ASP A 790 20.15 -4.63 -75.51
C ASP A 790 20.18 -5.97 -76.23
N GLY A 791 21.00 -6.07 -77.28
CA GLY A 791 21.15 -7.29 -78.06
C GLY A 791 19.81 -7.72 -78.67
N ALA A 792 19.34 -8.92 -78.33
CA ALA A 792 17.99 -9.39 -78.68
C ALA A 792 17.06 -9.47 -77.46
N GLY A 793 17.43 -8.84 -76.33
CA GLY A 793 16.66 -8.86 -75.10
C GLY A 793 16.51 -10.26 -74.49
N ILE A 794 15.28 -10.62 -74.12
CA ILE A 794 14.90 -11.97 -73.67
C ILE A 794 14.52 -12.78 -74.91
N THR A 795 15.20 -13.91 -75.14
CA THR A 795 14.96 -14.78 -76.31
C THR A 795 14.08 -15.98 -76.02
N ASN A 796 13.96 -16.39 -74.75
CA ASN A 796 13.05 -17.44 -74.31
C ASN A 796 12.73 -17.31 -72.82
N VAL A 797 11.49 -17.63 -72.44
CA VAL A 797 11.10 -17.89 -71.06
C VAL A 797 10.55 -19.30 -70.97
N GLN A 798 11.13 -20.15 -70.12
CA GLN A 798 10.52 -21.42 -69.75
C GLN A 798 9.76 -21.23 -68.43
N LEU A 799 8.44 -21.43 -68.45
CA LEU A 799 7.59 -21.36 -67.26
C LEU A 799 6.90 -22.71 -67.04
N GLY A 800 7.11 -23.32 -65.86
CA GLY A 800 6.80 -24.72 -65.62
C GLY A 800 7.58 -25.62 -66.59
N SER A 801 6.88 -26.33 -67.47
CA SER A 801 7.46 -27.12 -68.57
C SER A 801 7.32 -26.45 -69.95
N THR A 802 6.59 -25.33 -70.04
CA THR A 802 6.23 -24.64 -71.29
C THR A 802 7.31 -23.64 -71.68
N ASN A 803 7.68 -23.56 -72.97
CA ASN A 803 8.64 -22.60 -73.50
C ASN A 803 7.93 -21.49 -74.30
N PHE A 804 8.33 -20.25 -74.06
CA PHE A 804 7.86 -19.03 -74.70
C PHE A 804 9.03 -18.35 -75.43
N PRO A 805 9.30 -18.72 -76.68
CA PRO A 805 10.35 -18.07 -77.48
C PRO A 805 9.92 -16.66 -77.87
N ASN A 806 10.88 -15.74 -77.89
CA ASN A 806 10.67 -14.33 -78.20
C ASN A 806 11.56 -13.90 -79.36
N GLY A 807 11.04 -13.01 -80.20
CA GLY A 807 11.85 -12.22 -81.13
C GLY A 807 12.52 -11.03 -80.42
N ASP A 808 13.23 -10.20 -81.17
CA ASP A 808 13.80 -8.96 -80.65
C ASP A 808 12.69 -7.92 -80.42
N VAL A 809 12.24 -7.79 -79.16
CA VAL A 809 11.12 -6.94 -78.73
C VAL A 809 11.41 -6.31 -77.36
N THR A 810 10.80 -5.14 -77.12
CA THR A 810 10.82 -4.47 -75.80
C THR A 810 9.58 -4.77 -74.96
N TYR A 811 8.47 -5.14 -75.60
CA TYR A 811 7.26 -5.64 -74.95
C TYR A 811 6.64 -6.79 -75.75
N PHE A 812 6.14 -7.82 -75.07
CA PHE A 812 5.32 -8.85 -75.70
C PHE A 812 4.28 -9.46 -74.75
N ASP A 813 3.09 -9.74 -75.28
CA ASP A 813 1.99 -10.33 -74.53
C ASP A 813 1.79 -11.82 -74.91
N HIS A 814 2.15 -12.73 -74.00
CA HIS A 814 1.97 -14.19 -74.13
C HIS A 814 0.67 -14.72 -73.51
N THR A 815 -0.25 -13.85 -73.07
CA THR A 815 -1.49 -14.25 -72.36
C THR A 815 -2.42 -15.16 -73.17
N ALA A 816 -2.20 -15.30 -74.48
CA ALA A 816 -2.91 -16.26 -75.34
C ALA A 816 -2.68 -17.73 -74.96
N THR A 817 -1.59 -18.06 -74.24
CA THR A 817 -1.31 -19.42 -73.74
C THR A 817 -1.21 -19.41 -72.22
N THR A 818 -2.12 -20.10 -71.55
CA THR A 818 -2.15 -20.20 -70.08
C THR A 818 -1.27 -21.34 -69.57
N VAL A 819 -0.53 -21.11 -68.48
CA VAL A 819 0.29 -22.14 -67.80
C VAL A 819 -0.29 -22.48 -66.44
N THR A 820 -0.57 -23.76 -66.18
CA THR A 820 -1.07 -24.22 -64.88
C THR A 820 0.07 -24.37 -63.86
N LEU A 821 -0.05 -23.71 -62.71
CA LEU A 821 0.92 -23.68 -61.62
C LEU A 821 0.23 -24.01 -60.28
N ALA A 822 0.83 -24.80 -59.40
CA ALA A 822 0.21 -25.21 -58.14
C ALA A 822 0.60 -24.30 -56.96
N GLN A 823 -0.35 -24.02 -56.05
CA GLN A 823 -0.06 -23.39 -54.75
C GLN A 823 1.02 -24.16 -53.99
N GLY A 824 1.90 -23.45 -53.28
CA GLY A 824 2.94 -24.06 -52.43
C GLY A 824 4.04 -24.83 -53.17
N ALA A 825 4.01 -24.86 -54.52
CA ALA A 825 5.01 -25.54 -55.33
C ALA A 825 6.16 -24.58 -55.73
N ASN A 826 7.36 -25.14 -55.93
CA ASN A 826 8.46 -24.41 -56.54
C ASN A 826 8.23 -24.32 -58.07
N ILE A 827 7.96 -23.13 -58.57
CA ILE A 827 7.67 -22.86 -59.98
C ILE A 827 8.97 -22.72 -60.75
N ASN A 828 9.17 -23.60 -61.73
CA ASN A 828 10.30 -23.48 -62.65
C ASN A 828 10.12 -22.26 -63.55
N ALA A 829 11.02 -21.28 -63.45
CA ALA A 829 11.11 -20.14 -64.36
C ALA A 829 12.55 -19.95 -64.82
N GLN A 830 12.83 -20.17 -66.11
CA GLN A 830 14.14 -19.99 -66.71
C GLN A 830 14.08 -18.91 -67.80
N ILE A 831 14.84 -17.84 -67.65
CA ILE A 831 14.81 -16.69 -68.57
C ILE A 831 16.14 -16.64 -69.33
N THR A 832 16.09 -16.76 -70.66
CA THR A 832 17.28 -16.70 -71.52
C THR A 832 17.50 -15.29 -72.05
N PHE A 833 18.53 -14.61 -71.54
CA PHE A 833 18.96 -13.27 -71.94
C PHE A 833 20.03 -13.35 -73.03
N ALA A 834 19.87 -12.55 -74.08
CA ALA A 834 20.84 -12.38 -75.16
C ALA A 834 21.30 -10.91 -75.28
N THR A 835 21.54 -10.27 -74.13
CA THR A 835 21.80 -8.83 -74.00
C THR A 835 23.29 -8.48 -73.99
N GLY A 836 24.13 -9.30 -73.34
CA GLY A 836 25.54 -8.96 -73.07
C GLY A 836 25.74 -8.02 -71.88
N TYR A 837 24.65 -7.70 -71.17
CA TYR A 837 24.61 -6.82 -70.00
C TYR A 837 23.78 -7.47 -68.89
N THR A 838 24.04 -7.08 -67.64
CA THR A 838 23.24 -7.52 -66.48
C THR A 838 21.94 -6.73 -66.45
N TYR A 839 20.81 -7.43 -66.36
CA TYR A 839 19.47 -6.85 -66.26
C TYR A 839 18.90 -7.15 -64.87
N ASN A 840 18.42 -6.10 -64.20
CA ASN A 840 17.53 -6.27 -63.06
C ASN A 840 16.24 -6.92 -63.54
N THR A 841 15.77 -7.93 -62.81
CA THR A 841 14.67 -8.80 -63.21
C THR A 841 13.67 -8.95 -62.08
N TYR A 842 12.42 -8.61 -62.36
CA TYR A 842 11.29 -8.76 -61.47
C TYR A 842 10.24 -9.65 -62.11
N ILE A 843 9.65 -10.54 -61.32
CA ILE A 843 8.45 -11.29 -61.69
C ILE A 843 7.33 -10.87 -60.74
N LEU A 844 6.25 -10.39 -61.31
CA LEU A 844 5.05 -9.93 -60.61
C LEU A 844 3.86 -10.81 -61.00
N ILE A 845 2.99 -11.12 -60.05
CA ILE A 845 1.72 -11.81 -60.27
C ILE A 845 0.62 -10.97 -59.65
N ASP A 846 -0.33 -10.55 -60.48
CA ASP A 846 -1.55 -9.84 -60.09
C ASP A 846 -2.53 -10.86 -59.47
N PHE A 847 -2.43 -11.03 -58.16
CA PHE A 847 -3.18 -12.05 -57.43
C PHE A 847 -4.61 -11.61 -57.15
N ASN A 848 -4.85 -10.31 -57.04
CA ASN A 848 -6.16 -9.76 -56.75
C ASN A 848 -6.96 -9.44 -58.05
N ASN A 849 -6.31 -9.53 -59.21
CA ASN A 849 -6.83 -9.28 -60.56
C ASN A 849 -7.28 -7.84 -60.82
N ASP A 850 -6.64 -6.85 -60.19
CA ASP A 850 -6.92 -5.42 -60.42
C ASP A 850 -6.01 -4.77 -61.48
N LEU A 851 -4.95 -5.47 -61.88
CA LEU A 851 -4.00 -5.16 -62.95
C LEU A 851 -3.02 -3.99 -62.67
N ASP A 852 -2.82 -3.56 -61.43
CA ASP A 852 -1.82 -2.52 -61.09
C ASP A 852 -0.44 -3.05 -60.67
N PHE A 853 -0.34 -4.31 -60.25
CA PHE A 853 0.90 -5.00 -59.86
C PHE A 853 1.68 -4.30 -58.72
N ASP A 854 1.05 -3.44 -57.92
CA ASP A 854 1.72 -2.64 -56.87
C ASP A 854 1.43 -3.11 -55.43
N ASP A 855 0.63 -4.16 -55.31
CA ASP A 855 0.15 -4.70 -54.06
C ASP A 855 1.20 -5.51 -53.28
N ALA A 856 1.05 -5.53 -51.95
CA ALA A 856 1.94 -6.27 -51.07
C ALA A 856 1.84 -7.80 -51.31
N GLY A 857 2.91 -8.41 -51.81
CA GLY A 857 2.99 -9.85 -52.06
C GLY A 857 2.93 -10.25 -53.53
N GLU A 858 2.76 -9.30 -54.44
CA GLU A 858 2.67 -9.56 -55.88
C GLU A 858 4.03 -9.76 -56.55
N ILE A 859 5.11 -9.24 -55.96
CA ILE A 859 6.48 -9.50 -56.43
C ILE A 859 6.91 -10.87 -55.92
N VAL A 860 6.91 -11.87 -56.80
CA VAL A 860 7.27 -13.26 -56.47
C VAL A 860 8.73 -13.60 -56.72
N PHE A 861 9.45 -12.76 -57.48
CA PHE A 861 10.89 -12.92 -57.69
C PHE A 861 11.60 -11.58 -57.95
N THR A 862 12.80 -11.44 -57.38
CA THR A 862 13.73 -10.34 -57.64
C THR A 862 15.14 -10.87 -57.85
N GLY A 863 15.85 -10.42 -58.89
CA GLY A 863 17.23 -10.82 -59.11
C GLY A 863 17.92 -10.12 -60.27
N GLU A 864 19.17 -10.47 -60.52
CA GLU A 864 20.01 -9.90 -61.58
C GLU A 864 20.54 -10.99 -62.51
N SER A 865 20.46 -10.76 -63.81
CA SER A 865 21.04 -11.67 -64.81
C SER A 865 22.56 -11.51 -64.93
N LEU A 866 23.23 -12.54 -65.46
CA LEU A 866 24.66 -12.44 -65.79
C LEU A 866 24.85 -11.71 -67.13
N ASN A 867 25.96 -10.97 -67.29
CA ASN A 867 26.30 -10.29 -68.55
C ASN A 867 26.83 -11.22 -69.67
N THR A 868 26.74 -12.55 -69.49
CA THR A 868 27.16 -13.54 -70.50
C THR A 868 26.09 -13.66 -71.59
N ASN A 869 26.49 -13.74 -72.87
CA ASN A 869 25.55 -13.74 -74.00
C ASN A 869 25.67 -15.01 -74.89
N PRO A 870 24.64 -15.88 -74.97
CA PRO A 870 23.43 -15.86 -74.15
C PRO A 870 23.68 -16.42 -72.74
N THR A 871 22.85 -16.03 -71.77
CA THR A 871 22.78 -16.65 -70.44
C THR A 871 21.36 -17.10 -70.14
N THR A 872 21.20 -18.23 -69.47
CA THR A 872 19.90 -18.65 -68.92
C THR A 872 19.93 -18.45 -67.42
N TYR A 873 19.08 -17.55 -66.94
CA TYR A 873 18.93 -17.22 -65.54
C TYR A 873 17.80 -18.05 -64.92
N ASN A 874 18.12 -18.71 -63.80
CA ASN A 874 17.13 -19.43 -63.02
C ASN A 874 16.40 -18.46 -62.10
N ALA A 875 15.22 -18.03 -62.53
CA ALA A 875 14.32 -17.15 -61.80
C ALA A 875 13.16 -17.92 -61.14
N SER A 876 13.36 -19.21 -60.84
CA SER A 876 12.36 -20.06 -60.19
C SER A 876 12.01 -19.53 -58.80
N PHE A 877 10.74 -19.62 -58.42
CA PHE A 877 10.22 -19.07 -57.17
C PHE A 877 9.19 -20.01 -56.52
N MET A 878 9.01 -19.90 -55.21
CA MET A 878 7.95 -20.63 -54.49
C MET A 878 6.61 -19.91 -54.67
N MET A 879 5.60 -20.60 -55.22
CA MET A 879 4.23 -20.09 -55.24
C MET A 879 3.68 -20.07 -53.81
N SER A 880 3.02 -18.99 -53.40
CA SER A 880 2.40 -18.92 -52.07
C SER A 880 1.42 -20.09 -51.88
N ALA A 881 1.44 -20.71 -50.69
CA ALA A 881 0.49 -21.75 -50.32
C ALA A 881 -0.95 -21.22 -50.21
N THR A 882 -1.10 -19.89 -50.08
CA THR A 882 -2.38 -19.18 -50.01
C THR A 882 -2.63 -18.32 -51.25
N ALA A 883 -1.85 -18.46 -52.32
CA ALA A 883 -2.06 -17.70 -53.56
C ALA A 883 -3.50 -17.90 -54.06
N PRO A 884 -4.27 -16.86 -54.37
CA PRO A 884 -5.62 -17.02 -54.90
C PRO A 884 -5.68 -18.00 -56.08
N LEU A 885 -6.75 -18.79 -56.15
CA LEU A 885 -6.93 -19.80 -57.19
C LEU A 885 -7.57 -19.18 -58.43
N GLY A 886 -7.21 -19.71 -59.60
CA GLY A 886 -7.75 -19.31 -60.89
C GLY A 886 -6.71 -18.64 -61.78
N ILE A 887 -7.19 -18.02 -62.86
CA ILE A 887 -6.32 -17.38 -63.85
C ILE A 887 -5.92 -15.99 -63.36
N HIS A 888 -4.60 -15.77 -63.26
CA HIS A 888 -3.98 -14.50 -62.88
C HIS A 888 -3.02 -14.02 -63.97
N ARG A 889 -2.79 -12.71 -64.03
CA ARG A 889 -1.80 -12.12 -64.94
C ARG A 889 -0.43 -12.14 -64.26
N MET A 890 0.58 -12.64 -64.96
CA MET A 890 1.97 -12.62 -64.52
C MET A 890 2.77 -11.73 -65.47
N ARG A 891 3.61 -10.87 -64.91
CA ARG A 891 4.44 -9.92 -65.65
C ARG A 891 5.91 -10.11 -65.28
N ILE A 892 6.77 -10.20 -66.28
CA ILE A 892 8.23 -10.17 -66.12
C ILE A 892 8.72 -8.83 -66.64
N VAL A 893 9.31 -8.01 -65.77
CA VAL A 893 9.88 -6.71 -66.15
C VAL A 893 11.38 -6.73 -65.90
N THR A 894 12.15 -6.34 -66.91
CA THR A 894 13.60 -6.35 -66.85
C THR A 894 14.20 -5.10 -67.49
N ALA A 895 15.29 -4.58 -66.93
CA ALA A 895 16.13 -3.55 -67.58
C ALA A 895 17.52 -3.45 -66.94
N ASP A 896 18.51 -2.90 -67.66
CA ASP A 896 19.87 -2.68 -67.12
C ASP A 896 19.98 -1.49 -66.16
N THR A 897 19.08 -0.51 -66.31
CA THR A 897 19.07 0.77 -65.60
C THR A 897 17.94 0.89 -64.59
N MET A 898 17.02 -0.08 -64.53
CA MET A 898 15.96 -0.14 -63.53
C MET A 898 16.56 -0.43 -62.15
N THR A 899 16.37 0.49 -61.19
CA THR A 899 16.91 0.37 -59.82
C THR A 899 15.84 0.07 -58.78
N THR A 900 14.58 0.33 -59.11
CA THR A 900 13.38 -0.03 -58.33
C THR A 900 12.39 -0.68 -59.27
N VAL A 901 11.60 -1.63 -58.77
CA VAL A 901 10.54 -2.26 -59.57
C VAL A 901 9.58 -1.20 -60.09
N ASP A 902 9.27 -1.28 -61.38
CA ASP A 902 8.31 -0.41 -62.05
C ASP A 902 7.48 -1.29 -63.01
N PRO A 903 6.27 -1.71 -62.61
CA PRO A 903 5.42 -2.55 -63.45
C PRO A 903 5.02 -1.88 -64.77
N CYS A 904 5.12 -0.55 -64.86
CA CYS A 904 4.74 0.28 -65.99
C CYS A 904 5.94 0.84 -66.76
N TYR A 905 7.12 0.22 -66.63
CA TYR A 905 8.39 0.76 -67.07
C TYR A 905 8.40 1.38 -68.48
N ASP A 906 8.79 2.65 -68.57
CA ASP A 906 8.87 3.43 -69.82
C ASP A 906 10.30 3.86 -70.20
N GLY A 907 11.30 3.34 -69.47
CA GLY A 907 12.72 3.68 -69.65
C GLY A 907 13.37 3.03 -70.88
N SER A 908 14.71 3.02 -70.92
CA SER A 908 15.48 2.42 -72.03
C SER A 908 16.14 1.11 -71.59
N TYR A 909 16.50 0.27 -72.55
CA TYR A 909 17.23 -0.99 -72.33
C TYR A 909 16.48 -1.98 -71.42
N GLY A 910 15.19 -2.15 -71.67
CA GLY A 910 14.32 -3.06 -70.93
C GLY A 910 13.46 -3.95 -71.82
N VAL A 911 13.02 -5.06 -71.23
CA VAL A 911 12.06 -5.99 -71.84
C VAL A 911 10.99 -6.32 -70.82
N THR A 912 9.73 -6.16 -71.20
CA THR A 912 8.57 -6.59 -70.41
C THR A 912 7.78 -7.68 -71.13
N LEU A 913 7.42 -8.75 -70.43
CA LEU A 913 6.64 -9.86 -70.98
C LEU A 913 5.46 -10.19 -70.07
N ASP A 914 4.27 -10.33 -70.64
CA ASP A 914 3.06 -10.71 -69.89
C ASP A 914 2.62 -12.15 -70.19
N PHE A 915 2.07 -12.84 -69.20
CA PHE A 915 1.62 -14.22 -69.27
C PHE A 915 0.28 -14.39 -68.54
N ASN A 916 -0.51 -15.38 -68.95
CA ASN A 916 -1.60 -15.89 -68.13
C ASN A 916 -1.12 -17.15 -67.40
N ILE A 917 -1.32 -17.20 -66.09
CA ILE A 917 -1.08 -18.39 -65.28
C ILE A 917 -2.39 -18.84 -64.64
N ASP A 918 -2.62 -20.14 -64.54
CA ASP A 918 -3.77 -20.73 -63.83
C ASP A 918 -3.26 -21.34 -62.53
N VAL A 919 -3.51 -20.66 -61.41
CA VAL A 919 -3.12 -21.10 -60.07
C VAL A 919 -4.14 -22.12 -59.59
N VAL A 920 -3.71 -23.36 -59.44
CA VAL A 920 -4.55 -24.45 -58.96
C VAL A 920 -4.18 -24.84 -57.54
N ALA A 921 -5.18 -25.34 -56.80
CA ALA A 921 -4.93 -25.96 -55.50
C ALA A 921 -3.92 -27.12 -55.66
N PRO A 922 -3.17 -27.48 -54.60
CA PRO A 922 -2.31 -28.66 -54.64
C PRO A 922 -3.15 -29.89 -55.05
N SER A 923 -2.55 -30.84 -55.78
CA SER A 923 -3.26 -31.97 -56.41
C SER A 923 -4.20 -32.75 -55.47
N SER A 924 -5.29 -33.28 -56.05
CA SER A 924 -6.54 -33.85 -55.48
C SER A 924 -6.41 -35.05 -54.51
N CYS A 925 -5.72 -34.87 -53.40
CA CYS A 925 -5.77 -35.84 -52.32
C CYS A 925 -6.87 -35.49 -51.31
N VAL A 926 -7.76 -36.44 -51.00
CA VAL A 926 -8.71 -36.30 -49.90
C VAL A 926 -8.16 -37.14 -48.74
N PRO A 927 -7.49 -36.52 -47.75
CA PRO A 927 -6.86 -37.28 -46.68
C PRO A 927 -7.92 -38.01 -45.83
N PRO A 928 -7.61 -39.20 -45.29
CA PRO A 928 -8.41 -39.77 -44.22
C PRO A 928 -8.33 -38.85 -43.00
N ALA A 929 -9.39 -38.75 -42.20
CA ALA A 929 -9.47 -37.85 -41.07
C ALA A 929 -9.84 -38.59 -39.77
N PHE A 930 -9.43 -38.03 -38.63
CA PHE A 930 -9.80 -38.50 -37.30
C PHE A 930 -10.16 -37.29 -36.42
N SER A 931 -11.03 -37.47 -35.44
CA SER A 931 -11.45 -36.38 -34.54
C SER A 931 -10.72 -36.37 -33.20
N THR A 932 -10.38 -37.56 -32.68
CA THR A 932 -9.78 -37.71 -31.35
C THR A 932 -8.81 -38.88 -31.36
N ALA A 933 -7.73 -38.75 -30.60
CA ALA A 933 -6.83 -39.84 -30.24
C ALA A 933 -6.68 -39.83 -28.72
N SER A 934 -7.13 -40.88 -28.06
CA SER A 934 -7.14 -40.98 -26.59
C SER A 934 -6.36 -42.21 -26.14
N VAL A 935 -5.60 -42.09 -25.06
CA VAL A 935 -4.75 -43.18 -24.58
C VAL A 935 -5.50 -44.03 -23.56
N SER A 936 -5.50 -45.35 -23.77
CA SER A 936 -6.03 -46.35 -22.86
C SER A 936 -4.88 -47.09 -22.18
N HIS A 937 -4.75 -46.92 -20.86
CA HIS A 937 -3.70 -47.52 -20.05
C HIS A 937 -4.11 -48.93 -19.57
N ASP A 938 -3.29 -49.95 -19.85
CA ASP A 938 -3.39 -51.30 -19.29
C ASP A 938 -2.28 -51.49 -18.24
N CYS A 939 -2.53 -50.91 -17.07
CA CYS A 939 -1.55 -50.88 -15.99
C CYS A 939 -1.26 -52.27 -15.40
N GLY A 940 -2.17 -53.23 -15.55
CA GLY A 940 -1.96 -54.61 -15.11
C GLY A 940 -0.87 -55.35 -15.89
N ASN A 941 -0.63 -54.92 -17.14
CA ASN A 941 0.36 -55.51 -18.05
C ASN A 941 1.51 -54.55 -18.40
N SER A 942 1.58 -53.38 -17.75
CA SER A 942 2.56 -52.32 -18.03
C SER A 942 2.57 -51.86 -19.51
N GLN A 943 1.38 -51.69 -20.07
CA GLN A 943 1.17 -51.33 -21.47
C GLN A 943 0.15 -50.20 -21.62
N PHE A 944 0.14 -49.55 -22.79
CA PHE A 944 -0.91 -48.62 -23.20
C PHE A 944 -1.32 -48.86 -24.65
N SER A 945 -2.53 -48.47 -25.02
CA SER A 945 -3.01 -48.44 -26.41
C SER A 945 -3.55 -47.05 -26.72
N VAL A 946 -3.67 -46.70 -28.00
CA VAL A 946 -4.25 -45.42 -28.43
C VAL A 946 -5.53 -45.71 -29.21
N ASP A 947 -6.64 -45.17 -28.73
CA ASP A 947 -7.94 -45.24 -29.38
C ASP A 947 -8.10 -44.03 -30.30
N VAL A 948 -8.07 -44.27 -31.62
CA VAL A 948 -8.14 -43.22 -32.64
C VAL A 948 -9.52 -43.26 -33.29
N ASN A 949 -10.32 -42.20 -33.15
CA ASN A 949 -11.66 -42.11 -33.71
C ASN A 949 -11.62 -41.55 -35.14
N ILE A 950 -11.77 -42.43 -36.13
CA ILE A 950 -11.74 -42.10 -37.55
C ILE A 950 -13.07 -41.49 -38.00
N THR A 951 -13.01 -40.31 -38.60
CA THR A 951 -14.16 -39.52 -39.06
C THR A 951 -14.30 -39.43 -40.57
N ASP A 952 -13.23 -39.67 -41.33
CA ASP A 952 -13.27 -39.81 -42.79
C ASP A 952 -12.24 -40.85 -43.25
N LEU A 953 -12.59 -41.66 -44.24
CA LEU A 953 -11.65 -42.60 -44.86
C LEU A 953 -10.84 -41.97 -46.00
N GLY A 954 -11.20 -40.75 -46.42
CA GLY A 954 -10.60 -40.09 -47.56
C GLY A 954 -10.88 -40.84 -48.87
N ASN A 955 -10.04 -40.63 -49.88
CA ASN A 955 -10.17 -41.30 -51.19
C ASN A 955 -9.14 -42.44 -51.41
N GLY A 956 -8.51 -42.93 -50.34
CA GLY A 956 -7.44 -43.93 -50.38
C GLY A 956 -7.76 -45.26 -49.67
N SER A 957 -6.73 -45.90 -49.13
CA SER A 957 -6.84 -47.16 -48.35
C SER A 957 -6.15 -46.97 -47.00
N PRO A 958 -6.84 -46.31 -46.05
CA PRO A 958 -6.18 -45.79 -44.87
C PRO A 958 -5.73 -46.88 -43.89
N THR A 959 -4.56 -46.67 -43.29
CA THR A 959 -4.01 -47.51 -42.23
C THR A 959 -3.36 -46.64 -41.17
N ILE A 960 -3.40 -47.03 -39.91
CA ILE A 960 -2.57 -46.43 -38.87
C ILE A 960 -1.26 -47.22 -38.82
N THR A 961 -0.12 -46.55 -38.72
CA THR A 961 1.19 -47.19 -38.56
C THR A 961 2.00 -46.52 -37.46
N ASP A 962 2.82 -47.31 -36.74
CA ASP A 962 3.88 -46.79 -35.87
C ASP A 962 5.27 -46.81 -36.55
N GLY A 963 5.30 -47.16 -37.84
CA GLY A 963 6.52 -47.41 -38.62
C GLY A 963 7.00 -48.87 -38.63
N THR A 964 6.49 -49.71 -37.72
CA THR A 964 6.83 -51.14 -37.59
C THR A 964 5.61 -52.07 -37.73
N SER A 965 4.48 -51.67 -37.16
CA SER A 965 3.19 -52.36 -37.15
C SER A 965 2.15 -51.49 -37.85
N THR A 966 1.17 -52.14 -38.50
CA THR A 966 0.10 -51.46 -39.25
C THR A 966 -1.27 -51.99 -38.85
N TRP A 967 -2.21 -51.09 -38.62
CA TRP A 967 -3.60 -51.38 -38.28
C TRP A 967 -4.51 -50.89 -39.42
N PRO A 968 -5.23 -51.80 -40.11
CA PRO A 968 -6.07 -51.43 -41.23
C PRO A 968 -7.35 -50.73 -40.78
N ILE A 969 -7.76 -49.69 -41.51
CA ILE A 969 -9.03 -48.98 -41.28
C ILE A 969 -9.98 -49.30 -42.43
N SER A 970 -11.12 -49.93 -42.12
CA SER A 970 -12.11 -50.34 -43.11
C SER A 970 -13.49 -49.69 -42.93
N ALA A 971 -13.68 -48.92 -41.85
CA ALA A 971 -14.90 -48.19 -41.54
C ALA A 971 -14.59 -47.02 -40.59
N LEU A 972 -15.53 -46.07 -40.48
CA LEU A 972 -15.48 -44.98 -39.50
C LEU A 972 -15.66 -45.51 -38.07
N GLY A 973 -15.12 -44.79 -37.09
CA GLY A 973 -15.20 -45.13 -35.67
C GLY A 973 -13.83 -45.35 -35.01
N VAL A 974 -13.85 -45.83 -33.77
CA VAL A 974 -12.65 -45.99 -32.94
C VAL A 974 -11.83 -47.21 -33.37
N VAL A 975 -10.55 -47.00 -33.62
CA VAL A 975 -9.54 -48.03 -33.86
C VAL A 975 -8.50 -47.99 -32.73
N THR A 976 -8.44 -49.07 -31.96
CA THR A 976 -7.43 -49.25 -30.91
C THR A 976 -6.12 -49.72 -31.51
N VAL A 977 -5.05 -48.95 -31.35
CA VAL A 977 -3.70 -49.28 -31.81
C VAL A 977 -2.76 -49.54 -30.63
N GLY A 978 -1.97 -50.61 -30.73
CA GLY A 978 -1.20 -51.17 -29.62
C GLY A 978 -1.56 -52.65 -29.35
N PRO A 979 -1.27 -53.17 -28.14
CA PRO A 979 -0.68 -52.47 -27.01
C PRO A 979 0.83 -52.20 -27.16
N PHE A 980 1.28 -51.07 -26.63
CA PHE A 980 2.67 -50.64 -26.54
C PHE A 980 3.17 -50.77 -25.11
N ALA A 981 4.42 -51.18 -24.91
CA ALA A 981 5.01 -51.21 -23.58
C ALA A 981 5.31 -49.80 -23.06
N TYR A 982 5.16 -49.56 -21.75
CA TYR A 982 5.64 -48.33 -21.14
C TYR A 982 7.16 -48.14 -21.36
N GLY A 983 7.59 -46.92 -21.67
CA GLY A 983 8.94 -46.53 -22.05
C GLY A 983 9.23 -46.65 -23.55
N ALA A 984 8.29 -47.13 -24.37
CA ALA A 984 8.40 -47.09 -25.82
C ALA A 984 7.99 -45.71 -26.35
N ASN A 985 8.82 -45.12 -27.21
CA ASN A 985 8.46 -43.93 -27.97
C ASN A 985 7.72 -44.36 -29.25
N VAL A 986 6.43 -44.08 -29.31
CA VAL A 986 5.51 -44.54 -30.36
C VAL A 986 5.03 -43.32 -31.14
N SER A 987 5.37 -43.23 -32.42
CA SER A 987 4.87 -42.17 -33.30
C SER A 987 3.88 -42.74 -34.28
N LEU A 988 2.62 -42.32 -34.19
CA LEU A 988 1.53 -42.85 -35.00
C LEU A 988 1.25 -41.95 -36.19
N THR A 989 1.13 -42.56 -37.36
CA THR A 989 0.75 -41.87 -38.61
C THR A 989 -0.48 -42.55 -39.20
N LEU A 990 -1.50 -41.74 -39.51
CA LEU A 990 -2.63 -42.13 -40.33
C LEU A 990 -2.21 -42.02 -41.81
N ASN A 991 -1.86 -43.15 -42.40
CA ASN A 991 -1.48 -43.20 -43.80
C ASN A 991 -2.71 -43.22 -44.70
N HIS A 992 -2.68 -42.44 -45.77
CA HIS A 992 -3.67 -42.48 -46.85
C HIS A 992 -3.52 -43.73 -47.74
N GLY A 993 -2.32 -44.34 -47.76
CA GLY A 993 -2.04 -45.63 -48.38
C GLY A 993 -1.76 -45.60 -49.89
N THR A 994 -2.14 -44.54 -50.61
CA THR A 994 -1.86 -44.38 -52.05
C THR A 994 -1.10 -43.10 -52.42
N ASP A 995 -1.14 -42.09 -51.56
CA ASP A 995 -0.39 -40.84 -51.72
C ASP A 995 0.21 -40.43 -50.37
N ASN A 996 1.54 -40.35 -50.31
CA ASN A 996 2.28 -40.07 -49.08
C ASN A 996 2.24 -38.59 -48.68
N LEU A 997 1.82 -37.69 -49.57
CA LEU A 997 1.68 -36.25 -49.27
C LEU A 997 0.45 -35.96 -48.39
N CYS A 998 -0.41 -36.96 -48.15
CA CYS A 998 -1.68 -36.83 -47.42
C CYS A 998 -1.73 -37.70 -46.16
N ASN A 999 -0.59 -38.25 -45.77
CA ASN A 999 -0.49 -38.94 -44.49
C ASN A 999 -0.59 -37.89 -43.38
N LEU A 1000 -1.43 -38.15 -42.38
CA LEU A 1000 -1.61 -37.27 -41.23
C LEU A 1000 -0.87 -37.86 -40.03
N SER A 1001 -0.09 -37.05 -39.33
CA SER A 1001 0.47 -37.45 -38.04
C SER A 1001 -0.64 -37.49 -36.99
N ILE A 1002 -0.78 -38.62 -36.28
CA ILE A 1002 -1.70 -38.76 -35.14
C ILE A 1002 -1.03 -38.27 -33.85
N GLY A 1003 0.31 -38.22 -33.81
CA GLY A 1003 1.09 -37.75 -32.67
C GLY A 1003 2.13 -38.77 -32.19
N SER A 1004 2.93 -38.35 -31.22
CA SER A 1004 3.95 -39.18 -30.56
C SER A 1004 3.57 -39.39 -29.10
N TYR A 1005 3.67 -40.63 -28.64
CA TYR A 1005 3.27 -41.08 -27.31
C TYR A 1005 4.46 -41.77 -26.66
N ASN A 1006 4.81 -41.36 -25.44
CA ASN A 1006 5.93 -41.91 -24.68
C ASN A 1006 5.61 -41.92 -23.19
N TYR A 1007 4.80 -42.89 -22.77
CA TYR A 1007 4.43 -43.06 -21.36
C TYR A 1007 5.43 -43.97 -20.67
N VAL A 1008 6.09 -43.48 -19.63
CA VAL A 1008 7.12 -44.22 -18.88
C VAL A 1008 6.56 -45.12 -17.79
N SER A 1009 5.32 -44.86 -17.35
CA SER A 1009 4.60 -45.62 -16.32
C SER A 1009 3.09 -45.41 -16.43
N CYS A 1010 2.31 -46.18 -15.66
CA CYS A 1010 0.87 -45.96 -15.50
C CYS A 1010 0.62 -44.63 -14.75
N PRO A 1011 -0.35 -43.81 -15.17
CA PRO A 1011 -0.75 -42.64 -14.42
C PRO A 1011 -1.33 -43.00 -13.04
N PRO A 1012 -1.17 -42.13 -12.03
CA PRO A 1012 -1.79 -42.30 -10.71
C PRO A 1012 -3.31 -42.40 -10.81
N ALA A 1013 -3.95 -43.05 -9.83
CA ALA A 1013 -5.41 -43.21 -9.84
C ALA A 1013 -6.18 -41.88 -9.82
N ASN A 1014 -5.56 -40.85 -9.26
CA ASN A 1014 -6.07 -39.50 -9.11
C ASN A 1014 -5.41 -38.49 -10.05
N ASP A 1015 -4.97 -38.96 -11.22
CA ASP A 1015 -4.42 -38.12 -12.30
C ASP A 1015 -5.40 -37.03 -12.74
N ASN A 1016 -6.71 -37.35 -12.73
CA ASN A 1016 -7.77 -36.45 -13.19
C ASN A 1016 -8.65 -35.97 -12.03
N LEU A 1017 -9.19 -34.76 -12.14
CA LEU A 1017 -10.12 -34.13 -11.19
C LEU A 1017 -11.35 -35.01 -10.90
N CYS A 1018 -11.91 -35.67 -11.92
CA CYS A 1018 -13.04 -36.60 -11.72
C CYS A 1018 -12.72 -37.77 -10.79
N ASN A 1019 -11.44 -38.12 -10.67
CA ASN A 1019 -10.96 -39.22 -9.84
C ASN A 1019 -10.17 -38.70 -8.64
N ALA A 1020 -10.36 -37.42 -8.26
CA ALA A 1020 -9.67 -36.80 -7.14
C ALA A 1020 -9.81 -37.64 -5.86
N THR A 1021 -8.68 -37.98 -5.24
CA THR A 1021 -8.69 -38.82 -4.03
C THR A 1021 -9.30 -38.04 -2.86
N PRO A 1022 -10.37 -38.53 -2.21
CA PRO A 1022 -10.94 -37.86 -1.04
C PRO A 1022 -10.04 -38.04 0.19
N LEU A 1023 -9.63 -36.93 0.78
CA LEU A 1023 -8.87 -36.86 2.01
C LEU A 1023 -9.80 -36.72 3.22
N THR A 1024 -9.51 -37.48 4.27
CA THR A 1024 -10.20 -37.37 5.56
C THR A 1024 -9.42 -36.41 6.46
N LEU A 1025 -10.11 -35.42 7.04
CA LEU A 1025 -9.49 -34.46 7.96
C LEU A 1025 -8.79 -35.18 9.13
N GLY A 1026 -7.52 -34.84 9.39
CA GLY A 1026 -6.74 -35.42 10.48
C GLY A 1026 -6.14 -36.80 10.22
N ALA A 1027 -6.36 -37.40 9.04
CA ALA A 1027 -5.76 -38.69 8.69
C ALA A 1027 -4.24 -38.56 8.55
N ALA A 1028 -3.47 -39.42 9.21
CA ALA A 1028 -2.01 -39.39 9.10
C ALA A 1028 -1.56 -39.75 7.68
N ALA A 1029 -0.58 -39.00 7.17
CA ALA A 1029 0.07 -39.25 5.89
C ALA A 1029 1.56 -39.59 6.06
N THR A 1030 2.11 -40.34 5.11
CA THR A 1030 3.55 -40.59 4.99
C THR A 1030 4.04 -40.08 3.64
N GLY A 1031 5.33 -39.72 3.54
CA GLY A 1031 5.93 -39.19 2.31
C GLY A 1031 5.86 -40.15 1.10
N SER A 1032 5.41 -41.40 1.27
CA SER A 1032 5.29 -42.40 0.21
C SER A 1032 3.86 -42.79 -0.17
N ASP A 1033 2.85 -42.08 0.34
CA ASP A 1033 1.44 -42.46 0.16
C ASP A 1033 0.92 -42.22 -1.26
N TYR A 1034 1.41 -41.17 -1.92
CA TYR A 1034 0.98 -40.76 -3.27
C TYR A 1034 2.19 -40.55 -4.18
N THR A 1035 1.96 -40.48 -5.49
CA THR A 1035 3.04 -40.41 -6.49
C THR A 1035 2.67 -39.48 -7.63
N LEU A 1036 3.63 -38.68 -8.07
CA LEU A 1036 3.57 -37.92 -9.33
C LEU A 1036 4.20 -38.70 -10.51
N ILE A 1037 4.82 -39.85 -10.24
CA ILE A 1037 5.41 -40.69 -11.30
C ILE A 1037 4.31 -41.16 -12.26
N GLY A 1038 4.39 -40.71 -13.50
CA GLY A 1038 3.43 -41.04 -14.56
C GLY A 1038 2.23 -40.10 -14.65
N ALA A 1039 2.18 -39.05 -13.83
CA ALA A 1039 1.09 -38.10 -13.84
C ALA A 1039 1.01 -37.32 -15.17
N THR A 1040 -0.20 -36.92 -15.56
CA THR A 1040 -0.46 -36.20 -16.82
C THR A 1040 -1.39 -35.00 -16.60
N ASN A 1041 -1.31 -34.00 -17.48
CA ASN A 1041 -2.17 -32.82 -17.40
C ASN A 1041 -3.49 -33.05 -18.13
N GLU A 1042 -4.59 -32.57 -17.56
CA GLU A 1042 -5.90 -32.55 -18.20
C GLU A 1042 -6.03 -31.38 -19.20
N ASN A 1043 -6.95 -31.52 -20.17
CA ASN A 1043 -7.23 -30.43 -21.09
C ASN A 1043 -7.87 -29.24 -20.34
N ASN A 1044 -7.33 -28.04 -20.59
CA ASN A 1044 -7.71 -26.80 -19.91
C ASN A 1044 -7.53 -26.83 -18.39
N GLU A 1045 -6.58 -27.64 -17.91
CA GLU A 1045 -6.23 -27.65 -16.51
C GLU A 1045 -5.68 -26.29 -16.05
N PRO A 1046 -6.20 -25.70 -14.95
CA PRO A 1046 -5.72 -24.43 -14.46
C PRO A 1046 -4.30 -24.55 -13.90
N ILE A 1047 -3.49 -23.54 -14.16
CA ILE A 1047 -2.18 -23.39 -13.55
C ILE A 1047 -2.38 -22.60 -12.26
N GLY A 1048 -2.01 -23.18 -11.11
CA GLY A 1048 -2.03 -22.47 -9.84
C GLY A 1048 -1.23 -21.18 -9.92
N SER A 1049 -1.72 -20.09 -9.35
CA SER A 1049 -1.14 -18.75 -9.51
C SER A 1049 0.30 -18.61 -9.00
N CYS A 1050 0.77 -19.56 -8.19
CA CYS A 1050 2.14 -19.63 -7.67
C CYS A 1050 2.96 -20.76 -8.31
N PHE A 1051 2.42 -21.49 -9.29
CA PHE A 1051 3.15 -22.56 -9.98
C PHE A 1051 4.07 -21.92 -11.01
N SER A 1052 5.35 -21.75 -10.65
CA SER A 1052 6.26 -20.90 -11.41
C SER A 1052 6.90 -21.62 -12.61
N GLY A 1053 6.89 -22.96 -12.60
CA GLY A 1053 7.36 -23.83 -13.69
C GLY A 1053 6.30 -24.20 -14.74
N GLY A 1054 5.03 -23.87 -14.51
CA GLY A 1054 3.90 -24.42 -15.28
C GLY A 1054 3.53 -25.84 -14.83
N LEU A 1055 2.65 -26.53 -15.56
CA LEU A 1055 2.19 -27.87 -15.17
C LEU A 1055 3.10 -28.98 -15.72
N ALA A 1056 3.54 -29.89 -14.86
CA ALA A 1056 4.44 -30.99 -15.17
C ALA A 1056 3.84 -32.40 -14.96
N GLY A 1057 2.51 -32.48 -14.82
CA GLY A 1057 1.77 -33.70 -14.52
C GLY A 1057 1.25 -33.67 -13.09
N THR A 1058 0.00 -33.26 -12.91
CA THR A 1058 -0.61 -33.06 -11.61
C THR A 1058 -1.37 -34.28 -11.11
N VAL A 1059 -1.68 -34.28 -9.82
CA VAL A 1059 -2.69 -35.18 -9.26
C VAL A 1059 -3.66 -34.40 -8.39
N TRP A 1060 -4.89 -34.93 -8.29
CA TRP A 1060 -6.00 -34.25 -7.63
C TRP A 1060 -6.43 -34.93 -6.33
N PHE A 1061 -6.80 -34.11 -5.36
CA PHE A 1061 -7.40 -34.54 -4.10
C PHE A 1061 -8.66 -33.71 -3.80
N SER A 1062 -9.50 -34.19 -2.90
CA SER A 1062 -10.64 -33.42 -2.42
C SER A 1062 -10.82 -33.54 -0.91
N PHE A 1063 -11.43 -32.55 -0.27
CA PHE A 1063 -11.86 -32.62 1.12
C PHE A 1063 -13.18 -31.87 1.30
N VAL A 1064 -13.92 -32.19 2.36
CA VAL A 1064 -15.12 -31.44 2.75
C VAL A 1064 -14.73 -30.47 3.85
N ALA A 1065 -15.02 -29.18 3.67
CA ALA A 1065 -14.66 -28.15 4.63
C ALA A 1065 -15.35 -28.38 5.99
N PRO A 1066 -14.60 -28.32 7.10
CA PRO A 1066 -15.14 -28.50 8.45
C PRO A 1066 -16.08 -27.34 8.84
N VAL A 1067 -16.80 -27.53 9.95
CA VAL A 1067 -17.64 -26.47 10.55
C VAL A 1067 -16.85 -25.26 11.03
N SER A 1068 -15.55 -25.42 11.33
CA SER A 1068 -14.64 -24.32 11.68
C SER A 1068 -14.36 -23.38 10.50
N GLY A 1069 -14.68 -23.80 9.27
CA GLY A 1069 -14.33 -23.10 8.04
C GLY A 1069 -12.82 -22.92 7.87
N SER A 1070 -11.98 -23.67 8.58
CA SER A 1070 -10.54 -23.45 8.61
C SER A 1070 -9.77 -24.78 8.55
N VAL A 1071 -8.77 -24.87 7.66
CA VAL A 1071 -7.94 -26.07 7.50
C VAL A 1071 -6.49 -25.72 7.20
N GLU A 1072 -5.60 -26.68 7.46
CA GLU A 1072 -4.21 -26.72 7.07
C GLU A 1072 -4.04 -27.83 6.05
N VAL A 1073 -3.49 -27.50 4.88
CA VAL A 1073 -3.15 -28.47 3.83
C VAL A 1073 -1.64 -28.52 3.74
N THR A 1074 -1.04 -29.71 3.86
CA THR A 1074 0.43 -29.85 3.86
C THR A 1074 0.87 -31.07 3.08
N THR A 1075 1.98 -30.94 2.36
CA THR A 1075 2.74 -32.05 1.75
C THR A 1075 4.07 -32.34 2.47
N ASP A 1076 4.32 -31.62 3.56
CA ASP A 1076 5.57 -31.56 4.30
C ASP A 1076 5.89 -32.82 5.13
N PHE A 1077 6.12 -33.95 4.45
CA PHE A 1077 6.32 -35.28 5.06
C PHE A 1077 7.62 -35.95 4.62
N ALA A 1078 8.47 -36.28 5.60
CA ALA A 1078 9.70 -37.03 5.32
C ALA A 1078 9.41 -38.47 4.82
N GLY A 1079 10.28 -38.97 3.92
CA GLY A 1079 10.26 -40.36 3.46
C GLY A 1079 9.79 -40.59 2.01
N GLY A 1080 9.44 -39.52 1.27
CA GLY A 1080 9.14 -39.59 -0.16
C GLY A 1080 10.37 -39.75 -1.05
N THR A 1081 10.13 -40.04 -2.33
CA THR A 1081 11.19 -40.18 -3.35
C THR A 1081 11.31 -38.99 -4.29
N LEU A 1082 10.54 -37.93 -4.06
CA LEU A 1082 10.64 -36.66 -4.78
C LEU A 1082 12.00 -36.02 -4.42
N GLY A 1083 12.83 -35.74 -5.43
CA GLY A 1083 14.29 -35.65 -5.30
C GLY A 1083 14.81 -34.52 -4.41
N ASP A 1084 14.12 -33.39 -4.41
CA ASP A 1084 14.31 -32.23 -3.53
C ASP A 1084 13.20 -32.08 -2.48
N GLY A 1085 12.05 -32.74 -2.69
CA GLY A 1085 10.85 -32.62 -1.86
C GLY A 1085 9.97 -31.43 -2.25
N ASP A 1086 10.25 -30.80 -3.40
CA ASP A 1086 9.62 -29.58 -3.86
C ASP A 1086 8.27 -29.86 -4.53
N THR A 1087 7.19 -29.50 -3.83
CA THR A 1087 5.82 -29.73 -4.29
C THR A 1087 5.11 -28.40 -4.37
N GLU A 1088 4.29 -28.19 -5.39
CA GLU A 1088 3.41 -27.03 -5.50
C GLU A 1088 1.95 -27.47 -5.31
N ILE A 1089 1.16 -26.72 -4.53
CA ILE A 1089 -0.26 -27.04 -4.27
C ILE A 1089 -1.17 -25.84 -4.55
N ALA A 1090 -2.33 -26.10 -5.18
CA ALA A 1090 -3.38 -25.10 -5.38
C ALA A 1090 -4.75 -25.64 -4.94
N VAL A 1091 -5.58 -24.78 -4.34
CA VAL A 1091 -6.89 -25.18 -3.78
C VAL A 1091 -8.02 -24.41 -4.46
N TYR A 1092 -9.09 -25.12 -4.85
CA TYR A 1092 -10.24 -24.59 -5.58
C TYR A 1092 -11.55 -24.95 -4.87
N ASN A 1093 -12.55 -24.05 -4.89
CA ASN A 1093 -13.91 -24.36 -4.40
C ASN A 1093 -14.62 -25.32 -5.38
N GLY A 1094 -15.25 -26.38 -4.87
CA GLY A 1094 -15.95 -27.39 -5.67
C GLY A 1094 -17.39 -27.03 -6.07
N THR A 1095 -17.92 -25.88 -5.66
CA THR A 1095 -19.29 -25.46 -5.95
C THR A 1095 -19.50 -25.20 -7.44
N GLY A 1096 -20.39 -25.97 -8.07
CA GLY A 1096 -20.72 -25.83 -9.49
C GLY A 1096 -19.72 -26.50 -10.46
N VAL A 1097 -18.73 -27.23 -9.93
CA VAL A 1097 -17.71 -27.89 -10.73
C VAL A 1097 -18.28 -29.10 -11.47
N VAL A 1098 -18.05 -29.16 -12.78
CA VAL A 1098 -18.26 -30.34 -13.61
C VAL A 1098 -16.90 -30.97 -13.84
N CYS A 1099 -16.62 -32.11 -13.20
CA CYS A 1099 -15.26 -32.66 -13.16
C CYS A 1099 -14.69 -33.03 -14.56
N SER A 1100 -15.53 -33.23 -15.56
CA SER A 1100 -15.14 -33.50 -16.94
C SER A 1100 -14.87 -32.23 -17.77
N ASP A 1101 -15.06 -31.04 -17.20
CA ASP A 1101 -14.85 -29.74 -17.84
C ASP A 1101 -14.21 -28.76 -16.83
N LEU A 1102 -12.87 -28.72 -16.85
CA LEU A 1102 -12.07 -27.91 -15.92
C LEU A 1102 -12.26 -26.39 -16.12
N SER A 1103 -12.91 -25.95 -17.21
CA SER A 1103 -13.29 -24.52 -17.37
C SER A 1103 -14.37 -24.07 -16.39
N THR A 1104 -15.04 -25.03 -15.74
CA THR A 1104 -16.05 -24.77 -14.69
C THR A 1104 -15.44 -24.61 -13.29
N LEU A 1105 -14.12 -24.83 -13.13
CA LEU A 1105 -13.45 -24.56 -11.87
C LEU A 1105 -13.53 -23.06 -11.55
N PRO A 1106 -14.06 -22.67 -10.38
CA PRO A 1106 -14.08 -21.27 -9.97
C PRO A 1106 -12.66 -20.77 -9.67
N ALA A 1107 -12.54 -19.47 -9.41
CA ALA A 1107 -11.26 -18.87 -9.06
C ALA A 1107 -10.58 -19.60 -7.90
N GLN A 1108 -9.27 -19.81 -8.06
CA GLN A 1108 -8.40 -20.43 -7.06
C GLN A 1108 -8.55 -19.73 -5.71
N THR A 1109 -8.68 -20.53 -4.64
CA THR A 1109 -8.83 -20.06 -3.26
C THR A 1109 -7.48 -19.68 -2.65
N ALA A 1110 -6.46 -20.51 -2.86
CA ALA A 1110 -5.08 -20.27 -2.43
C ALA A 1110 -4.11 -21.21 -3.17
N CYS A 1111 -2.82 -20.94 -3.10
CA CYS A 1111 -1.78 -21.89 -3.47
C CYS A 1111 -0.50 -21.61 -2.69
N ASP A 1112 0.38 -22.61 -2.63
CA ASP A 1112 1.71 -22.54 -2.03
C ASP A 1112 2.69 -23.41 -2.82
N GLN A 1113 4.00 -23.14 -2.67
CA GLN A 1113 5.07 -23.92 -3.28
C GLN A 1113 6.15 -24.32 -2.26
N ASP A 1114 6.47 -23.49 -1.27
CA ASP A 1114 7.65 -23.68 -0.42
C ASP A 1114 7.42 -23.37 1.07
N GLY A 1115 6.16 -23.39 1.53
CA GLY A 1115 5.78 -23.05 2.91
C GLY A 1115 6.11 -24.12 3.96
N GLY A 1116 6.45 -25.34 3.55
CA GLY A 1116 6.81 -26.48 4.42
C GLY A 1116 8.16 -26.31 5.13
N THR A 1117 8.35 -26.99 6.26
CA THR A 1117 9.54 -26.84 7.11
C THR A 1117 10.22 -28.14 7.52
N THR A 1118 9.61 -29.30 7.26
CA THR A 1118 10.06 -30.64 7.63
C THR A 1118 10.90 -31.28 6.53
N VAL A 1119 10.45 -31.14 5.28
CA VAL A 1119 11.14 -31.47 4.03
C VAL A 1119 11.36 -30.17 3.29
N ASN A 1120 12.57 -29.95 2.78
CA ASN A 1120 12.91 -28.69 2.12
C ASN A 1120 11.98 -28.46 0.92
N TYR A 1121 11.46 -27.25 0.80
CA TYR A 1121 10.65 -26.78 -0.33
C TYR A 1121 9.31 -27.51 -0.53
N SER A 1122 8.83 -28.30 0.44
CA SER A 1122 7.46 -28.82 0.38
C SER A 1122 6.43 -27.72 0.61
N SER A 1123 5.17 -27.99 0.25
CA SER A 1123 4.08 -27.03 0.36
C SER A 1123 3.34 -27.10 1.71
N TYR A 1124 2.91 -25.94 2.18
CA TYR A 1124 2.05 -25.76 3.36
C TYR A 1124 1.11 -24.57 3.19
N LEU A 1125 -0.20 -24.82 3.32
CA LEU A 1125 -1.26 -23.83 3.25
C LEU A 1125 -2.09 -23.78 4.52
N SER A 1126 -2.42 -22.57 4.98
CA SER A 1126 -3.42 -22.31 6.01
C SER A 1126 -4.60 -21.55 5.39
N LEU A 1127 -5.79 -22.17 5.41
CA LEU A 1127 -7.02 -21.65 4.82
C LEU A 1127 -8.02 -21.32 5.93
N THR A 1128 -8.71 -20.18 5.79
CA THR A 1128 -9.79 -19.75 6.70
C THR A 1128 -10.98 -19.22 5.89
N GLY A 1129 -12.17 -19.17 6.48
CA GLY A 1129 -13.37 -18.68 5.81
C GLY A 1129 -13.96 -19.63 4.75
N LEU A 1130 -13.66 -20.93 4.84
CA LEU A 1130 -14.27 -21.94 3.98
C LEU A 1130 -15.74 -22.17 4.34
N ASN A 1131 -16.57 -22.40 3.33
CA ASN A 1131 -17.98 -22.69 3.55
C ASN A 1131 -18.14 -24.12 4.08
N SER A 1132 -18.66 -24.25 5.31
CA SER A 1132 -18.83 -25.56 5.94
C SER A 1132 -19.69 -26.50 5.09
N GLY A 1133 -19.22 -27.74 4.93
CA GLY A 1133 -19.93 -28.78 4.19
C GLY A 1133 -19.74 -28.71 2.66
N GLU A 1134 -19.08 -27.68 2.13
CA GLU A 1134 -18.69 -27.64 0.71
C GLU A 1134 -17.45 -28.51 0.46
N THR A 1135 -17.35 -29.07 -0.75
CA THR A 1135 -16.17 -29.80 -1.20
C THR A 1135 -15.17 -28.83 -1.82
N TYR A 1136 -13.90 -29.01 -1.49
CA TYR A 1136 -12.77 -28.29 -2.09
C TYR A 1136 -11.84 -29.29 -2.77
N TYR A 1137 -11.23 -28.87 -3.86
CA TYR A 1137 -10.27 -29.66 -4.63
C TYR A 1137 -8.86 -29.12 -4.43
N ILE A 1138 -7.89 -30.02 -4.31
CA ILE A 1138 -6.46 -29.71 -4.17
C ILE A 1138 -5.75 -30.29 -5.38
N GLN A 1139 -5.07 -29.43 -6.13
CA GLN A 1139 -4.15 -29.78 -7.20
C GLN A 1139 -2.74 -29.83 -6.63
N VAL A 1140 -1.97 -30.87 -6.96
CA VAL A 1140 -0.57 -31.02 -6.51
C VAL A 1140 0.31 -31.29 -7.72
N ASP A 1141 1.43 -30.58 -7.83
CA ASP A 1141 2.48 -30.76 -8.83
C ASP A 1141 3.88 -30.76 -8.19
N SER A 1142 4.91 -31.01 -9.01
CA SER A 1142 6.32 -30.76 -8.73
C SER A 1142 6.78 -29.42 -9.33
N TYR A 1143 7.66 -28.70 -8.64
CA TYR A 1143 8.06 -27.34 -9.03
C TYR A 1143 8.72 -27.23 -10.41
N ASP A 1144 9.58 -28.18 -10.80
CA ASP A 1144 10.34 -28.12 -12.06
C ASP A 1144 10.00 -29.23 -13.07
N GLY A 1145 9.17 -30.20 -12.69
CA GLY A 1145 8.83 -31.35 -13.53
C GLY A 1145 9.97 -32.31 -13.86
N VAL A 1146 11.17 -32.10 -13.30
CA VAL A 1146 12.38 -32.89 -13.57
C VAL A 1146 12.50 -34.07 -12.59
N ALA A 1147 12.03 -33.89 -11.34
CA ALA A 1147 12.19 -34.87 -10.26
C ALA A 1147 10.85 -35.45 -9.77
N LEU A 1148 10.17 -36.24 -10.60
CA LEU A 1148 8.94 -36.93 -10.19
C LEU A 1148 9.20 -38.04 -9.16
N GLY A 1149 8.37 -38.12 -8.13
CA GLY A 1149 8.53 -39.09 -7.04
C GLY A 1149 7.27 -39.27 -6.20
N THR A 1150 7.41 -39.97 -5.07
CA THR A 1150 6.34 -40.11 -4.08
C THR A 1150 6.34 -38.94 -3.09
N PHE A 1151 5.14 -38.57 -2.61
CA PHE A 1151 4.91 -37.55 -1.59
C PHE A 1151 3.77 -37.97 -0.64
N GLY A 1152 3.62 -37.24 0.46
CA GLY A 1152 2.47 -37.37 1.37
C GLY A 1152 1.61 -36.12 1.31
N ILE A 1153 0.31 -36.22 1.60
CA ILE A 1153 -0.56 -35.04 1.76
C ILE A 1153 -1.55 -35.26 2.90
N GLN A 1154 -1.75 -34.22 3.71
CA GLN A 1154 -2.70 -34.21 4.82
C GLN A 1154 -3.51 -32.92 4.82
N VAL A 1155 -4.78 -33.02 5.23
CA VAL A 1155 -5.61 -31.87 5.57
C VAL A 1155 -6.00 -31.96 7.04
N ASN A 1156 -5.73 -30.93 7.83
CA ASN A 1156 -6.08 -30.84 9.26
C ASN A 1156 -7.05 -29.69 9.50
N ASP A 1157 -8.01 -29.86 10.41
CA ASP A 1157 -8.84 -28.74 10.89
C ASP A 1157 -8.00 -27.87 11.84
N THR A 1158 -7.90 -26.57 11.56
CA THR A 1158 -7.02 -25.63 12.27
C THR A 1158 -7.70 -24.91 13.42
N SER A 1159 -8.82 -25.43 13.91
CA SER A 1159 -9.44 -24.89 15.11
C SER A 1159 -8.41 -24.81 16.26
N LEU A 1160 -7.89 -23.61 16.53
CA LEU A 1160 -7.46 -23.21 17.86
C LEU A 1160 -8.73 -23.32 18.70
N SER A 1161 -8.85 -24.43 19.43
CA SER A 1161 -9.87 -24.70 20.44
C SER A 1161 -10.65 -23.44 20.86
N THR A 1162 -11.76 -23.20 20.18
CA THR A 1162 -12.86 -22.34 20.65
C THR A 1162 -14.12 -23.15 20.47
N SER A 1163 -14.48 -23.76 21.60
CA SER A 1163 -15.65 -24.58 21.92
C SER A 1163 -16.68 -24.84 20.80
N VAL A 1164 -16.52 -25.98 20.11
CA VAL A 1164 -17.70 -26.80 19.83
C VAL A 1164 -18.40 -27.04 21.18
N PHE A 1165 -19.70 -26.77 21.26
CA PHE A 1165 -20.48 -27.02 22.47
C PHE A 1165 -20.36 -28.49 22.87
N ASP A 1166 -19.56 -28.77 23.90
CA ASP A 1166 -19.30 -30.14 24.34
C ASP A 1166 -20.48 -30.62 25.20
N LEU A 1167 -21.42 -31.31 24.55
CA LEU A 1167 -22.57 -31.92 25.23
C LEU A 1167 -22.16 -32.86 26.37
N ASN A 1168 -20.94 -33.41 26.38
CA ASN A 1168 -20.50 -34.29 27.46
C ASN A 1168 -20.11 -33.53 28.73
N ASN A 1169 -19.77 -32.24 28.60
CA ASN A 1169 -19.37 -31.37 29.70
C ASN A 1169 -20.47 -30.36 30.10
N PHE A 1170 -21.53 -30.21 29.31
CA PHE A 1170 -22.73 -29.48 29.69
C PHE A 1170 -23.66 -30.33 30.57
N LYS A 1171 -24.01 -29.82 31.76
CA LYS A 1171 -24.94 -30.51 32.68
C LYS A 1171 -26.20 -29.67 32.87
N ALA A 1172 -27.35 -30.31 32.67
CA ALA A 1172 -28.65 -29.76 33.02
C ALA A 1172 -29.37 -30.72 33.97
N TYR A 1173 -29.57 -30.33 35.23
CA TYR A 1173 -30.13 -31.22 36.25
C TYR A 1173 -30.92 -30.48 37.36
N PRO A 1174 -31.89 -31.15 37.99
CA PRO A 1174 -32.47 -32.43 37.57
C PRO A 1174 -33.31 -32.27 36.29
N ASN A 1175 -33.32 -33.30 35.44
CA ASN A 1175 -34.23 -33.43 34.32
C ASN A 1175 -34.83 -34.85 34.37
N PRO A 1176 -36.09 -35.03 34.81
CA PRO A 1176 -37.11 -34.01 35.01
C PRO A 1176 -36.87 -33.01 36.16
N VAL A 1177 -37.30 -31.75 35.99
CA VAL A 1177 -37.15 -30.64 36.93
C VAL A 1177 -38.45 -30.38 37.70
N LYS A 1178 -38.36 -30.12 39.00
CA LYS A 1178 -39.51 -29.74 39.84
C LYS A 1178 -39.59 -28.23 40.07
N ASP A 1179 -38.56 -27.62 40.64
CA ASP A 1179 -38.60 -26.20 41.03
C ASP A 1179 -37.44 -25.40 40.39
N ILE A 1180 -36.20 -25.93 40.43
CA ILE A 1180 -35.00 -25.25 39.91
C ILE A 1180 -34.26 -26.17 38.94
N LEU A 1181 -34.00 -25.66 37.73
CA LEU A 1181 -33.12 -26.27 36.74
C LEU A 1181 -31.71 -25.70 36.91
N ASN A 1182 -30.73 -26.54 37.23
CA ASN A 1182 -29.33 -26.14 37.31
C ASN A 1182 -28.65 -26.42 35.98
N LEU A 1183 -27.94 -25.43 35.46
CA LEU A 1183 -27.11 -25.52 34.26
C LEU A 1183 -25.65 -25.31 34.66
N GLU A 1184 -24.75 -26.16 34.18
CA GLU A 1184 -23.30 -26.03 34.35
C GLU A 1184 -22.59 -26.26 33.02
N TYR A 1185 -21.60 -25.41 32.72
CA TYR A 1185 -20.75 -25.54 31.55
C TYR A 1185 -19.31 -25.10 31.85
N SER A 1186 -18.37 -25.48 30.98
CA SER A 1186 -16.95 -25.13 31.13
C SER A 1186 -16.62 -23.67 30.75
N SER A 1187 -17.57 -22.97 30.10
CA SER A 1187 -17.45 -21.56 29.68
C SER A 1187 -18.66 -20.74 30.13
N ASP A 1188 -18.53 -19.41 30.13
CA ASP A 1188 -19.60 -18.51 30.58
C ASP A 1188 -20.81 -18.56 29.64
N MET A 1189 -21.97 -18.87 30.21
CA MET A 1189 -23.25 -18.74 29.53
C MET A 1189 -23.68 -17.27 29.60
N THR A 1190 -23.89 -16.63 28.47
CA THR A 1190 -24.28 -15.21 28.38
C THR A 1190 -25.75 -15.03 28.76
N SER A 1191 -26.63 -15.89 28.23
CA SER A 1191 -28.05 -15.89 28.57
C SER A 1191 -28.69 -17.28 28.42
N VAL A 1192 -29.82 -17.45 29.10
CA VAL A 1192 -30.65 -18.66 29.04
C VAL A 1192 -32.10 -18.23 28.80
N SER A 1193 -32.74 -18.83 27.79
CA SER A 1193 -34.14 -18.57 27.44
C SER A 1193 -34.90 -19.89 27.39
N ILE A 1194 -36.10 -19.94 27.99
CA ILE A 1194 -36.96 -21.13 28.00
C ILE A 1194 -38.20 -20.86 27.17
N PHE A 1195 -38.53 -21.78 26.28
CA PHE A 1195 -39.71 -21.75 25.42
C PHE A 1195 -40.63 -22.92 25.74
N ASN A 1196 -41.94 -22.67 25.72
CA ASN A 1196 -42.92 -23.76 25.73
C ASN A 1196 -43.00 -24.44 24.34
N MET A 1197 -43.71 -25.55 24.23
CA MET A 1197 -43.80 -26.33 22.98
C MET A 1197 -44.51 -25.61 21.82
N ILE A 1198 -45.13 -24.45 22.05
CA ILE A 1198 -45.72 -23.61 20.99
C ILE A 1198 -44.80 -22.47 20.55
N GLY A 1199 -43.55 -22.43 21.05
CA GLY A 1199 -42.53 -21.44 20.67
C GLY A 1199 -42.62 -20.11 21.42
N GLN A 1200 -43.45 -20.01 22.46
CA GLN A 1200 -43.53 -18.81 23.29
C GLN A 1200 -42.43 -18.84 24.36
N GLU A 1201 -41.66 -17.76 24.45
CA GLU A 1201 -40.67 -17.53 25.52
C GLU A 1201 -41.38 -17.34 26.86
N VAL A 1202 -41.00 -18.14 27.85
CA VAL A 1202 -41.60 -18.15 29.20
C VAL A 1202 -40.62 -17.71 30.28
N ILE A 1203 -39.31 -17.82 30.03
CA ILE A 1203 -38.24 -17.31 30.92
C ILE A 1203 -37.10 -16.78 30.04
N ASN A 1204 -36.52 -15.64 30.41
CA ASN A 1204 -35.30 -15.10 29.83
C ASN A 1204 -34.42 -14.54 30.95
N GLN A 1205 -33.21 -15.07 31.07
CA GLN A 1205 -32.29 -14.75 32.15
C GLN A 1205 -30.88 -14.52 31.59
N LYS A 1206 -30.31 -13.36 31.89
CA LYS A 1206 -28.89 -13.08 31.66
C LYS A 1206 -28.07 -13.77 32.76
N VAL A 1207 -26.99 -14.46 32.39
CA VAL A 1207 -26.23 -15.31 33.32
C VAL A 1207 -24.80 -14.80 33.50
N ASN A 1208 -24.04 -14.64 32.41
CA ASN A 1208 -22.62 -14.28 32.39
C ASN A 1208 -21.78 -15.08 33.41
N ALA A 1209 -21.97 -16.40 33.45
CA ALA A 1209 -21.30 -17.30 34.37
C ALA A 1209 -21.30 -18.76 33.86
N THR A 1210 -20.37 -19.57 34.34
CA THR A 1210 -20.26 -21.01 34.05
C THR A 1210 -21.38 -21.87 34.67
N SER A 1211 -22.23 -21.30 35.53
CA SER A 1211 -23.38 -21.99 36.10
C SER A 1211 -24.59 -21.07 36.24
N ALA A 1212 -25.80 -21.64 36.14
CA ALA A 1212 -27.06 -20.92 36.28
C ALA A 1212 -28.10 -21.75 37.03
N ASN A 1213 -28.87 -21.10 37.90
CA ASN A 1213 -30.06 -21.68 38.53
C ASN A 1213 -31.30 -21.00 37.94
N ILE A 1214 -32.08 -21.76 37.16
CA ILE A 1214 -33.30 -21.26 36.53
C ILE A 1214 -34.51 -21.71 37.35
N ASN A 1215 -35.24 -20.74 37.90
CA ASN A 1215 -36.45 -21.02 38.68
C ASN A 1215 -37.63 -21.31 37.74
N MET A 1216 -38.09 -22.55 37.73
CA MET A 1216 -39.22 -23.04 36.91
C MET A 1216 -40.48 -23.32 37.75
N THR A 1217 -40.55 -22.86 39.01
CA THR A 1217 -41.64 -23.17 39.95
C THR A 1217 -43.02 -22.74 39.43
N GLU A 1218 -43.09 -21.61 38.72
CA GLU A 1218 -44.35 -21.05 38.20
C GLU A 1218 -44.78 -21.64 36.84
N LEU A 1219 -43.97 -22.54 36.26
CA LEU A 1219 -44.26 -23.18 34.98
C LEU A 1219 -45.12 -24.44 35.16
N ASN A 1220 -46.10 -24.61 34.27
CA ASN A 1220 -46.95 -25.80 34.23
C ASN A 1220 -46.13 -27.05 33.86
N SER A 1221 -46.56 -28.23 34.32
CA SER A 1221 -45.91 -29.50 33.95
C SER A 1221 -45.98 -29.77 32.45
N GLY A 1222 -44.87 -30.23 31.88
CA GLY A 1222 -44.73 -30.37 30.42
C GLY A 1222 -43.29 -30.31 29.92
N ALA A 1223 -43.11 -30.48 28.61
CA ALA A 1223 -41.81 -30.32 27.97
C ALA A 1223 -41.56 -28.84 27.63
N TYR A 1224 -40.31 -28.42 27.82
CA TYR A 1224 -39.81 -27.09 27.46
C TYR A 1224 -38.52 -27.21 26.66
N ILE A 1225 -38.28 -26.21 25.81
CA ILE A 1225 -37.03 -26.02 25.09
C ILE A 1225 -36.22 -24.96 25.82
N VAL A 1226 -34.96 -25.25 26.14
CA VAL A 1226 -34.04 -24.32 26.78
C VAL A 1226 -32.96 -23.97 25.78
N ASN A 1227 -32.87 -22.69 25.46
CA ASN A 1227 -31.82 -22.10 24.64
C ASN A 1227 -30.77 -21.47 25.56
N VAL A 1228 -29.51 -21.79 25.36
CA VAL A 1228 -28.37 -21.26 26.12
C VAL A 1228 -27.42 -20.58 25.15
N VAL A 1229 -27.13 -19.30 25.38
CA VAL A 1229 -26.18 -18.52 24.58
C VAL A 1229 -24.81 -18.60 25.23
N ILE A 1230 -23.80 -19.06 24.49
CA ILE A 1230 -22.40 -19.13 24.91
C ILE A 1230 -21.57 -18.54 23.77
N ASP A 1231 -20.76 -17.52 24.07
CA ASP A 1231 -19.88 -16.86 23.10
C ASP A 1231 -20.59 -16.46 21.79
N GLY A 1232 -21.84 -15.98 21.90
CA GLY A 1232 -22.66 -15.55 20.77
C GLY A 1232 -23.41 -16.67 20.03
N ASN A 1233 -23.17 -17.94 20.36
CA ASN A 1233 -23.82 -19.10 19.75
C ASN A 1233 -24.95 -19.67 20.62
N VAL A 1234 -26.04 -20.15 19.99
CA VAL A 1234 -27.20 -20.72 20.68
C VAL A 1234 -27.13 -22.25 20.71
N SER A 1235 -27.14 -22.84 21.91
CA SER A 1235 -27.30 -24.28 22.13
C SER A 1235 -28.70 -24.61 22.66
N VAL A 1236 -29.28 -25.73 22.24
CA VAL A 1236 -30.68 -26.08 22.50
C VAL A 1236 -30.79 -27.43 23.21
N LEU A 1237 -31.52 -27.50 24.32
CA LEU A 1237 -31.85 -28.75 25.00
C LEU A 1237 -33.31 -28.84 25.42
N LYS A 1238 -33.80 -30.08 25.59
CA LYS A 1238 -35.17 -30.36 26.04
C LYS A 1238 -35.19 -30.73 27.51
N VAL A 1239 -36.05 -30.07 28.29
CA VAL A 1239 -36.26 -30.33 29.72
C VAL A 1239 -37.72 -30.67 29.99
N ILE A 1240 -37.95 -31.60 30.91
CA ILE A 1240 -39.29 -32.00 31.37
C ILE A 1240 -39.56 -31.38 32.73
N LYS A 1241 -40.59 -30.53 32.85
CA LYS A 1241 -41.11 -30.00 34.12
C LYS A 1241 -42.16 -30.95 34.68
N GLU A 1242 -41.97 -31.40 35.93
CA GLU A 1242 -42.92 -32.25 36.68
C GLU A 1242 -44.10 -31.48 37.28
#